data_AF-A0A832DKD7-F1
#
_entry.id   AF-A0A832DKD7-F1
#
_cell.length_a   1.000
_cell.length_b   1.000
_cell.length_c   1.000
_cell.angle_alpha   90.00
_cell.angle_beta   90.00
_cell.angle_gamma   90.00
#
_symmetry.space_group_name_H-M   'P 1'
#
loop_
_entity.id
_entity.type
_entity.pdbx_description
1 polymer ?
#
loop_
_entity_poly.entity_id
_entity_poly.type
_entity_poly.pdbx_seq_one_letter_code
_entity_poly.pdbx_strand_id
1 'polypeptide(L)'
;MKILKFILFLFIGISSYPQNNRELILENIDEKLKAKYGNEVNALNFVNIDDAAIKSLNYPIPDKVVDYHNVLSGMFAFTAFKNDSTVSTKGLFGLFKDGNIIWDSDTTINCIDVNALYLNSTFDINNDGKIEIMYQTEEWGAQVGTNRLYIYSWDGISGQLISKLDSIGISEIASLTNIANFDFIDVNGDGIYEITGLWYLSDEDKDEKIVTYYWNGINYSFDSTRFQPRPIDFFPQNKIDVEIKASVIRIDSVFRYNYMITNNPNSIQEINGVYFKKLIKSINVENYPYGWEYYEFFDLLAFQDFNSLTIKYKNYHIRIGESDSSIQLSSFGLPSIVSLYAQGYNQEPLDSTLTMDDYYNNILINSFNRFTLGPKKIDSPFVPINFIDTLITYSTKSSELGWIINQSTANKYDSLFNLAKTQLQQNNNNAARTTLQTVLQEVDIDSTDNLTSEAYALIKYNTEYLLSKLSEQSVLDISSINPAMSLVNPGAFTMAVKGTGFTTNSVVYFNGNARATTFVSDSTLNAQILSTDVNAAGNYPVWVNDGTTNSDTLVYKVVSTLPQPVRPVLECVRNNGDGTYTAFFGYKNDNSVSVYIPVGNKNKFTPTPQDRGQPRVFEPGRHYKVFTVNFNGSNLVWTLNGRTSTASSNSAPCN
;
A
#
# COMPACT_ATOMS: atom_id res chain seq x y z
N MET A 1 39.20 38.23 33.67
CA MET A 1 40.68 38.29 33.73
C MET A 1 41.24 37.11 32.94
N LYS A 2 41.76 37.37 31.73
CA LYS A 2 42.60 36.52 30.83
C LYS A 2 42.09 35.07 30.58
N ILE A 3 41.84 34.64 29.35
CA ILE A 3 42.78 34.58 28.23
C ILE A 3 42.03 34.77 26.90
N LEU A 4 42.51 35.76 26.15
CA LEU A 4 42.30 36.00 24.73
C LEU A 4 42.78 34.75 23.96
N LYS A 5 41.87 33.92 23.42
CA LYS A 5 42.22 32.97 22.36
C LYS A 5 41.94 33.65 21.01
N PHE A 6 42.96 34.36 20.55
CA PHE A 6 43.17 34.62 19.13
C PHE A 6 43.11 33.27 18.39
N ILE A 7 42.01 32.98 17.70
CA ILE A 7 42.04 32.03 16.59
C ILE A 7 42.07 32.91 15.34
N LEU A 8 43.29 33.19 14.92
CA LEU A 8 43.58 33.71 13.60
C LEU A 8 43.16 32.61 12.61
N PHE A 9 41.97 32.72 12.00
CA PHE A 9 41.62 31.90 10.85
C PHE A 9 42.49 32.35 9.67
N LEU A 10 43.71 31.83 9.59
CA LEU A 10 44.42 31.75 8.32
C LEU A 10 43.69 30.72 7.46
N PHE A 11 42.70 31.17 6.68
CA PHE A 11 42.29 30.44 5.49
C PHE A 11 43.35 30.66 4.40
N ILE A 12 44.50 29.99 4.56
CA ILE A 12 45.37 29.73 3.41
C ILE A 12 44.63 28.69 2.57
N GLY A 13 44.15 29.11 1.40
CA GLY A 13 43.93 28.21 0.28
C GLY A 13 45.28 27.63 -0.12
N ILE A 14 45.64 26.48 0.42
CA ILE A 14 46.76 25.69 -0.12
C ILE A 14 46.19 24.99 -1.35
N SER A 15 46.26 25.64 -2.51
CA SER A 15 46.21 24.94 -3.79
C SER A 15 47.37 23.93 -3.80
N SER A 16 47.14 22.74 -4.33
CA SER A 16 48.16 21.69 -4.57
C SER A 16 49.27 22.09 -5.56
N TYR A 17 49.27 23.35 -6.04
CA TYR A 17 50.28 23.91 -6.91
C TYR A 17 51.61 24.19 -6.18
N PRO A 18 52.78 23.82 -6.76
CA PRO A 18 54.08 24.27 -6.27
C PRO A 18 54.10 25.80 -6.17
N GLN A 19 54.62 26.38 -5.07
CA GLN A 19 54.54 27.83 -4.81
C GLN A 19 55.03 28.70 -5.99
N ASN A 20 56.10 28.27 -6.66
CA ASN A 20 56.65 28.98 -7.83
C ASN A 20 55.64 29.11 -9.00
N ASN A 21 54.74 28.14 -9.20
CA ASN A 21 53.72 28.21 -10.25
C ASN A 21 52.53 29.10 -9.87
N ARG A 22 52.22 29.19 -8.56
CA ARG A 22 51.16 30.09 -8.06
C ARG A 22 51.56 31.56 -8.23
N GLU A 23 52.81 31.89 -7.93
CA GLU A 23 53.35 33.23 -8.13
C GLU A 23 53.30 33.64 -9.62
N LEU A 24 53.73 32.76 -10.52
CA LEU A 24 53.68 33.01 -11.97
C LEU A 24 52.26 33.26 -12.52
N ILE A 25 51.26 32.53 -12.04
CA ILE A 25 49.86 32.74 -12.47
C ILE A 25 49.33 34.09 -11.95
N LEU A 26 49.58 34.41 -10.67
CA LEU A 26 49.19 35.71 -10.10
C LEU A 26 49.87 36.87 -10.81
N GLU A 27 51.17 36.78 -11.08
CA GLU A 27 51.92 37.80 -11.82
C GLU A 27 51.34 38.01 -13.22
N ASN A 28 50.98 36.93 -13.93
CA ASN A 28 50.39 37.02 -15.26
C ASN A 28 49.00 37.68 -15.24
N ILE A 29 48.15 37.33 -14.27
CA ILE A 29 46.85 37.99 -14.06
C ILE A 29 47.07 39.48 -13.77
N ASP A 30 48.00 39.80 -12.86
CA ASP A 30 48.32 41.17 -12.45
C ASP A 30 48.83 42.03 -13.62
N GLU A 31 49.76 41.51 -14.43
CA GLU A 31 50.26 42.19 -15.64
C GLU A 31 49.12 42.51 -16.62
N LYS A 32 48.19 41.57 -16.85
CA LYS A 32 47.06 41.76 -17.76
C LYS A 32 46.05 42.76 -17.21
N LEU A 33 45.75 42.72 -15.92
CA LEU A 33 44.88 43.69 -15.28
C LEU A 33 45.48 45.09 -15.33
N LYS A 34 46.79 45.24 -15.08
CA LYS A 34 47.49 46.52 -15.19
C LYS A 34 47.51 47.04 -16.63
N ALA A 35 47.66 46.16 -17.62
CA ALA A 35 47.56 46.53 -19.02
C ALA A 35 46.14 46.98 -19.42
N LYS A 36 45.09 46.35 -18.88
CA LYS A 36 43.68 46.69 -19.18
C LYS A 36 43.19 47.94 -18.43
N TYR A 37 43.55 48.09 -17.16
CA TYR A 37 42.95 49.07 -16.24
C TYR A 37 43.92 50.08 -15.61
N GLY A 38 45.23 49.92 -15.83
CA GLY A 38 46.28 50.77 -15.26
C GLY A 38 46.87 50.24 -13.95
N ASN A 39 47.98 50.85 -13.52
CA ASN A 39 48.81 50.39 -12.40
C ASN A 39 48.14 50.41 -11.01
N GLU A 40 46.93 50.96 -10.91
CA GLU A 40 46.15 51.03 -9.67
C GLU A 40 45.40 49.72 -9.36
N VAL A 41 45.27 48.83 -10.36
CA VAL A 41 44.62 47.52 -10.21
C VAL A 41 45.68 46.46 -9.93
N ASN A 42 45.44 45.65 -8.90
CA ASN A 42 46.34 44.55 -8.54
C ASN A 42 45.53 43.26 -8.32
N ALA A 43 46.07 42.14 -8.81
CA ALA A 43 45.52 40.83 -8.50
C ALA A 43 45.68 40.52 -7.00
N LEU A 44 44.66 39.93 -6.39
CA LEU A 44 44.64 39.60 -4.97
C LEU A 44 44.88 38.10 -4.75
N ASN A 45 44.01 37.27 -5.30
CA ASN A 45 44.05 35.83 -5.12
C ASN A 45 43.40 35.11 -6.31
N PHE A 46 43.62 33.81 -6.42
CA PHE A 46 42.90 32.96 -7.37
C PHE A 46 42.67 31.57 -6.80
N VAL A 47 41.68 30.88 -7.37
CA VAL A 47 41.31 29.51 -7.06
C VAL A 47 41.22 28.75 -8.37
N ASN A 48 41.87 27.59 -8.46
CA ASN A 48 41.64 26.66 -9.57
C ASN A 48 40.26 26.04 -9.38
N ILE A 49 39.35 26.24 -10.34
CA ILE A 49 37.97 25.76 -10.23
C ILE A 49 37.93 24.22 -10.23
N ASP A 50 38.81 23.58 -11.00
CA ASP A 50 38.94 22.12 -11.04
C ASP A 50 39.43 21.53 -9.70
N ASP A 51 40.25 22.28 -8.95
CA ASP A 51 40.77 21.88 -7.62
C ASP A 51 39.94 22.45 -6.46
N ALA A 52 38.97 23.34 -6.71
CA ALA A 52 38.16 23.99 -5.68
C ALA A 52 37.16 23.01 -5.04
N ALA A 53 36.98 21.84 -5.65
CA ALA A 53 36.39 20.70 -5.00
C ALA A 53 37.18 20.39 -3.72
N ILE A 54 36.47 20.29 -2.59
CA ILE A 54 36.96 19.77 -1.29
C ILE A 54 37.57 20.82 -0.34
N LYS A 55 36.74 21.75 0.15
CA LYS A 55 36.77 22.09 1.60
C LYS A 55 35.35 22.05 2.15
N SER A 56 34.97 20.89 2.65
CA SER A 56 33.82 20.72 3.52
C SER A 56 34.00 21.58 4.77
N LEU A 57 33.25 22.68 4.87
CA LEU A 57 32.72 23.00 6.18
C LEU A 57 31.53 22.04 6.34
N ASN A 58 31.55 21.21 7.39
CA ASN A 58 30.42 20.36 7.77
C ASN A 58 29.14 21.19 7.59
N TYR A 59 28.20 20.80 6.73
CA TYR A 59 26.76 21.14 6.70
C TYR A 59 26.21 20.95 5.26
N PRO A 60 24.94 20.55 5.09
CA PRO A 60 24.47 19.87 3.89
C PRO A 60 24.01 20.86 2.83
N ILE A 61 24.91 21.24 1.92
CA ILE A 61 24.58 21.69 0.57
C ILE A 61 25.54 20.94 -0.36
N PRO A 62 25.15 20.55 -1.58
CA PRO A 62 26.11 20.15 -2.60
C PRO A 62 27.28 21.16 -2.65
N ASP A 63 28.51 20.64 -2.66
CA ASP A 63 29.78 21.38 -2.72
C ASP A 63 29.66 22.70 -3.48
N LYS A 64 30.25 23.73 -2.89
CA LYS A 64 30.18 25.10 -3.37
C LYS A 64 30.58 25.27 -4.84
N VAL A 65 31.27 24.34 -5.50
CA VAL A 65 31.69 24.49 -6.90
C VAL A 65 31.19 23.30 -7.73
N VAL A 66 30.13 23.51 -8.49
CA VAL A 66 29.53 22.59 -9.48
C VAL A 66 29.71 23.18 -10.88
N ASP A 67 30.48 22.50 -11.74
CA ASP A 67 30.65 22.88 -13.15
C ASP A 67 29.67 22.10 -14.04
N TYR A 68 28.40 22.53 -14.06
CA TYR A 68 27.39 21.92 -14.92
C TYR A 68 27.79 22.09 -16.40
N HIS A 69 27.85 20.98 -17.15
CA HIS A 69 28.31 20.92 -18.54
C HIS A 69 29.82 21.20 -18.80
N ASN A 70 30.68 21.18 -17.77
CA ASN A 70 32.13 21.40 -17.92
C ASN A 70 32.51 22.75 -18.57
N VAL A 71 31.72 23.81 -18.36
CA VAL A 71 31.94 25.12 -18.98
C VAL A 71 32.99 25.97 -18.27
N LEU A 72 33.32 25.66 -17.01
CA LEU A 72 34.40 26.28 -16.22
C LEU A 72 35.68 25.43 -16.18
N SER A 73 35.67 24.26 -16.81
CA SER A 73 36.80 23.32 -16.77
C SER A 73 38.11 23.94 -17.24
N GLY A 74 39.16 23.76 -16.44
CA GLY A 74 40.51 24.30 -16.68
C GLY A 74 40.64 25.80 -16.45
N MET A 75 39.64 26.45 -15.84
CA MET A 75 39.68 27.88 -15.51
C MET A 75 40.08 28.12 -14.05
N PHE A 76 40.69 29.29 -13.81
CA PHE A 76 40.96 29.83 -12.49
C PHE A 76 40.02 31.02 -12.25
N ALA A 77 39.29 31.03 -11.14
CA ALA A 77 38.57 32.20 -10.67
C ALA A 77 39.54 33.09 -9.89
N PHE A 78 39.63 34.38 -10.23
CA PHE A 78 40.52 35.33 -9.55
C PHE A 78 39.75 36.52 -8.97
N THR A 79 40.34 37.12 -7.94
CA THR A 79 39.91 38.35 -7.33
C THR A 79 41.02 39.40 -7.46
N ALA A 80 40.64 40.65 -7.62
CA ALA A 80 41.54 41.78 -7.75
C ALA A 80 40.93 43.02 -7.09
N PHE A 81 41.75 44.05 -6.88
CA PHE A 81 41.29 45.31 -6.32
C PHE A 81 41.92 46.51 -7.03
N LYS A 82 41.20 47.63 -7.02
CA LYS A 82 41.69 48.93 -7.44
C LYS A 82 41.87 49.84 -6.22
N ASN A 83 43.08 50.38 -6.06
CA ASN A 83 43.36 51.42 -5.07
C ASN A 83 42.77 52.76 -5.55
N ASP A 84 41.58 53.11 -5.07
CA ASP A 84 40.98 54.43 -5.26
C ASP A 84 41.30 55.31 -4.04
N SER A 85 41.72 56.56 -4.27
CA SER A 85 42.15 57.49 -3.20
C SER A 85 41.00 57.96 -2.27
N THR A 86 39.78 57.50 -2.52
CA THR A 86 38.59 57.69 -1.69
C THR A 86 38.39 56.52 -0.72
N VAL A 87 37.69 56.74 0.39
CA VAL A 87 37.50 55.82 1.54
C VAL A 87 36.93 54.42 1.21
N SER A 88 36.62 54.11 -0.06
CA SER A 88 36.12 52.81 -0.52
C SER A 88 37.08 52.15 -1.50
N THR A 89 37.49 50.92 -1.21
CA THR A 89 38.26 50.11 -2.17
C THR A 89 37.32 49.41 -3.15
N LYS A 90 37.84 49.07 -4.32
CA LYS A 90 37.05 48.67 -5.48
C LYS A 90 37.44 47.26 -5.92
N GLY A 91 36.59 46.26 -5.72
CA GLY A 91 36.85 44.87 -6.06
C GLY A 91 36.59 44.54 -7.53
N LEU A 92 37.30 43.55 -8.06
CA LEU A 92 37.14 43.02 -9.41
C LEU A 92 37.23 41.49 -9.38
N PHE A 93 36.41 40.84 -10.19
CA PHE A 93 36.34 39.40 -10.33
C PHE A 93 36.66 38.98 -11.74
N GLY A 94 37.17 37.77 -11.95
CA GLY A 94 37.28 37.25 -13.30
C GLY A 94 37.69 35.79 -13.38
N LEU A 95 37.71 35.32 -14.62
CA LEU A 95 38.11 33.98 -15.01
C LEU A 95 39.39 34.06 -15.84
N PHE A 96 40.33 33.18 -15.55
CA PHE A 96 41.62 33.09 -16.21
C PHE A 96 41.86 31.67 -16.72
N LYS A 97 42.31 31.53 -17.97
CA LYS A 97 42.64 30.24 -18.57
C LYS A 97 43.69 30.42 -19.65
N ASP A 98 44.60 29.45 -19.74
CA ASP A 98 45.65 29.39 -20.78
C ASP A 98 46.43 30.69 -20.96
N GLY A 99 46.76 31.36 -19.85
CA GLY A 99 47.51 32.60 -19.89
C GLY A 99 46.70 33.80 -20.33
N ASN A 100 45.37 33.80 -20.27
CA ASN A 100 44.51 34.92 -20.65
C ASN A 100 43.37 35.14 -19.64
N ILE A 101 42.99 36.40 -19.44
CA ILE A 101 41.72 36.75 -18.80
C ILE A 101 40.61 36.44 -19.80
N ILE A 102 39.78 35.45 -19.49
CA ILE A 102 38.65 35.02 -20.33
C ILE A 102 37.49 35.99 -20.16
N TRP A 103 37.25 36.38 -18.92
CA TRP A 103 36.22 37.36 -18.56
C TRP A 103 36.60 38.02 -17.24
N ASP A 104 36.18 39.26 -17.04
CA ASP A 104 36.21 39.93 -15.76
C ASP A 104 34.99 40.85 -15.62
N SER A 105 34.69 41.30 -14.40
CA SER A 105 33.45 42.03 -14.11
C SER A 105 33.32 43.41 -14.78
N ASP A 106 34.35 43.87 -15.50
CA ASP A 106 34.48 45.15 -16.25
C ASP A 106 34.29 46.45 -15.43
N THR A 107 33.64 46.35 -14.28
CA THR A 107 33.33 47.40 -13.34
C THR A 107 33.87 47.01 -11.98
N THR A 108 34.39 48.02 -11.27
CA THR A 108 34.79 47.87 -9.89
C THR A 108 33.57 47.84 -8.99
N ILE A 109 33.38 46.78 -8.24
CA ILE A 109 32.36 46.70 -7.20
C ILE A 109 32.86 47.45 -5.97
N ASN A 110 31.97 48.19 -5.30
CA ASN A 110 32.32 48.82 -4.04
C ASN A 110 32.45 47.74 -2.95
N CYS A 111 33.67 47.61 -2.40
CA CYS A 111 33.99 46.66 -1.35
C CYS A 111 34.59 47.40 -0.16
N ILE A 112 34.10 47.13 1.05
CA ILE A 112 34.56 47.84 2.25
C ILE A 112 35.95 47.32 2.70
N ASP A 113 36.27 46.04 2.49
CA ASP A 113 37.58 45.42 2.77
C ASP A 113 38.04 44.52 1.60
N VAL A 114 39.26 44.71 1.11
CA VAL A 114 39.84 43.93 0.00
C VAL A 114 40.38 42.58 0.41
N ASN A 115 40.77 42.39 1.66
CA ASN A 115 41.35 41.11 2.11
C ASN A 115 40.29 40.02 2.33
N ALA A 116 39.01 40.38 2.20
CA ALA A 116 37.85 39.54 2.45
C ALA A 116 37.09 39.15 1.18
N LEU A 117 37.74 39.21 0.01
CA LEU A 117 37.15 38.92 -1.29
C LEU A 117 37.49 37.51 -1.78
N TYR A 118 36.49 36.64 -1.93
CA TYR A 118 36.71 35.26 -2.38
C TYR A 118 35.55 34.67 -3.17
N LEU A 119 35.83 33.60 -3.92
CA LEU A 119 34.82 32.78 -4.60
C LEU A 119 34.01 32.02 -3.53
N ASN A 120 32.71 32.28 -3.47
CA ASN A 120 31.79 31.55 -2.59
C ASN A 120 31.38 30.24 -3.25
N SER A 121 30.75 30.30 -4.43
CA SER A 121 30.20 29.13 -5.10
C SER A 121 30.04 29.28 -6.61
N THR A 122 29.86 28.16 -7.33
CA THR A 122 29.49 28.12 -8.74
C THR A 122 28.45 27.03 -8.98
N PHE A 123 27.18 27.34 -9.22
CA PHE A 123 26.17 26.37 -9.67
C PHE A 123 24.97 27.10 -10.27
N ASP A 124 24.19 26.42 -11.12
CA ASP A 124 22.96 26.96 -11.73
C ASP A 124 21.89 27.08 -10.62
N ILE A 125 21.62 28.31 -10.17
CA ILE A 125 20.69 28.57 -9.06
C ILE A 125 19.32 29.02 -9.55
N ASN A 126 19.22 29.49 -10.79
CA ASN A 126 17.98 30.01 -11.38
C ASN A 126 17.36 29.08 -12.44
N ASN A 127 17.97 27.92 -12.64
CA ASN A 127 17.55 26.85 -13.55
C ASN A 127 17.37 27.34 -14.99
N ASP A 128 18.25 28.23 -15.45
CA ASP A 128 18.24 28.77 -16.81
C ASP A 128 19.25 28.08 -17.76
N GLY A 129 20.00 27.11 -17.24
CA GLY A 129 21.01 26.35 -17.97
C GLY A 129 22.38 27.04 -18.04
N LYS A 130 22.56 28.18 -17.37
CA LYS A 130 23.85 28.86 -17.19
C LYS A 130 24.38 28.63 -15.79
N ILE A 131 25.68 28.85 -15.61
CA ILE A 131 26.29 28.73 -14.28
C ILE A 131 26.33 30.11 -13.62
N GLU A 132 25.85 30.21 -12.39
CA GLU A 132 26.10 31.39 -11.57
C GLU A 132 27.45 31.28 -10.87
N ILE A 133 28.31 32.29 -11.06
CA ILE A 133 29.59 32.43 -10.37
C ILE A 133 29.40 33.45 -9.24
N MET A 134 29.53 32.99 -8.01
CA MET A 134 29.18 33.74 -6.81
C MET A 134 30.43 34.11 -6.04
N TYR A 135 30.63 35.41 -5.87
CA TYR A 135 31.72 35.97 -5.08
C TYR A 135 31.18 36.63 -3.82
N GLN A 136 31.95 36.53 -2.74
CA GLN A 136 31.60 37.09 -1.45
C GLN A 136 32.61 38.14 -1.00
N THR A 137 32.11 39.21 -0.39
CA THR A 137 32.90 40.15 0.43
C THR A 137 32.54 39.95 1.91
N GLU A 138 33.50 40.11 2.83
CA GLU A 138 33.21 40.26 4.26
C GLU A 138 33.54 41.67 4.74
N GLU A 139 32.60 42.31 5.40
CA GLU A 139 32.71 43.67 5.93
C GLU A 139 32.80 43.61 7.45
N TRP A 140 33.93 43.97 8.03
CA TRP A 140 34.12 43.90 9.49
C TRP A 140 33.60 45.17 10.17
N GLY A 141 32.47 45.06 10.87
CA GLY A 141 31.94 46.10 11.76
C GLY A 141 32.54 46.03 13.17
N ALA A 142 32.31 47.07 13.99
CA ALA A 142 32.85 47.15 15.36
C ALA A 142 32.30 46.09 16.35
N GLN A 143 31.22 45.36 16.00
CA GLN A 143 30.61 44.30 16.82
C GLN A 143 30.09 43.09 16.03
N VAL A 144 29.40 43.31 14.89
CA VAL A 144 28.95 42.26 13.95
C VAL A 144 29.30 42.73 12.53
N GLY A 145 29.87 41.85 11.71
CA GLY A 145 30.18 42.18 10.31
C GLY A 145 29.01 41.92 9.37
N THR A 146 29.14 42.30 8.09
CA THR A 146 28.19 41.92 7.03
C THR A 146 28.90 41.21 5.88
N ASN A 147 28.40 40.05 5.47
CA ASN A 147 28.82 39.37 4.26
C ASN A 147 27.92 39.80 3.10
N ARG A 148 28.48 40.05 1.92
CA ARG A 148 27.71 40.39 0.71
C ARG A 148 27.98 39.41 -0.41
N LEU A 149 26.94 39.05 -1.16
CA LEU A 149 27.04 38.11 -2.28
C LEU A 149 26.85 38.84 -3.62
N TYR A 150 27.80 38.64 -4.53
CA TYR A 150 27.78 39.13 -5.91
C TYR A 150 27.71 37.94 -6.85
N ILE A 151 26.67 37.88 -7.67
CA ILE A 151 26.32 36.73 -8.48
C ILE A 151 26.37 37.13 -9.94
N TYR A 152 27.15 36.40 -10.72
CA TYR A 152 27.26 36.58 -12.17
C TYR A 152 26.76 35.35 -12.89
N SER A 153 25.71 35.50 -13.69
CA SER A 153 25.26 34.43 -14.60
C SER A 153 26.19 34.36 -15.80
N TRP A 154 26.82 33.21 -16.01
CA TRP A 154 27.87 32.98 -17.00
C TRP A 154 27.35 32.15 -18.18
N ASP A 155 27.34 32.75 -19.38
CA ASP A 155 26.86 32.08 -20.61
C ASP A 155 27.95 31.32 -21.39
N GLY A 156 29.16 31.21 -20.83
CA GLY A 156 30.34 30.66 -21.52
C GLY A 156 31.23 31.70 -22.20
N ILE A 157 30.76 32.94 -22.34
CA ILE A 157 31.48 34.05 -23.00
C ILE A 157 31.54 35.29 -22.11
N SER A 158 30.43 35.64 -21.45
CA SER A 158 30.29 36.83 -20.63
C SER A 158 29.49 36.56 -19.35
N GLY A 159 29.86 37.25 -18.27
CA GLY A 159 29.16 37.21 -16.99
C GLY A 159 28.24 38.42 -16.83
N GLN A 160 26.94 38.17 -16.63
CA GLN A 160 25.97 39.21 -16.31
C GLN A 160 25.73 39.28 -14.80
N LEU A 161 25.88 40.46 -14.20
CA LEU A 161 25.55 40.65 -12.79
C LEU A 161 24.04 40.49 -12.56
N ILE A 162 23.68 39.56 -11.68
CA ILE A 162 22.29 39.27 -11.30
C ILE A 162 22.02 39.43 -9.79
N SER A 163 22.95 40.02 -9.06
CA SER A 163 22.67 40.58 -7.73
C SER A 163 22.06 41.97 -7.86
N LYS A 164 20.99 42.25 -7.10
CA LYS A 164 20.49 43.62 -6.99
C LYS A 164 21.49 44.47 -6.19
N LEU A 165 21.90 45.60 -6.77
CA LEU A 165 22.77 46.58 -6.13
C LEU A 165 21.96 47.75 -5.56
N ASP A 166 22.44 48.32 -4.46
CA ASP A 166 21.93 49.56 -3.90
C ASP A 166 22.38 50.79 -4.70
N SER A 167 22.00 51.99 -4.26
CA SER A 167 22.29 53.25 -4.96
C SER A 167 23.77 53.62 -5.02
N ILE A 168 24.61 52.96 -4.21
CA ILE A 168 26.06 53.14 -4.20
C ILE A 168 26.79 51.92 -4.76
N GLY A 169 26.11 50.94 -5.35
CA GLY A 169 26.73 49.81 -6.04
C GLY A 169 27.19 48.67 -5.13
N ILE A 170 26.65 48.57 -3.92
CA ILE A 170 26.87 47.43 -3.00
C ILE A 170 25.72 46.43 -3.16
N SER A 171 26.01 45.13 -3.11
CA SER A 171 24.96 44.10 -3.19
C SER A 171 23.99 44.19 -2.02
N GLU A 172 22.69 44.17 -2.33
CA GLU A 172 21.62 44.08 -1.34
C GLU A 172 21.54 42.68 -0.69
N ILE A 173 22.16 41.67 -1.31
CA ILE A 173 22.22 40.29 -0.79
C ILE A 173 23.25 40.23 0.34
N ALA A 174 22.76 40.07 1.57
CA ALA A 174 23.54 40.24 2.78
C ALA A 174 23.27 39.16 3.82
N SER A 175 24.29 38.84 4.62
CA SER A 175 24.21 37.98 5.80
C SER A 175 25.11 38.56 6.92
N LEU A 176 24.91 38.16 8.19
CA LEU A 176 25.72 38.66 9.31
C LEU A 176 26.99 37.83 9.51
N THR A 177 28.15 38.50 9.50
CA THR A 177 29.46 37.85 9.67
C THR A 177 29.59 37.27 11.09
N ASN A 178 30.06 36.02 11.19
CA ASN A 178 30.22 35.19 12.40
C ASN A 178 28.96 34.54 12.99
N ILE A 179 27.76 34.84 12.47
CA ILE A 179 26.51 34.22 12.92
C ILE A 179 26.03 33.17 11.90
N ALA A 180 26.02 33.51 10.60
CA ALA A 180 25.66 32.57 9.54
C ALA A 180 26.34 32.90 8.21
N ASN A 181 26.43 31.92 7.30
CA ASN A 181 26.75 32.15 5.90
C ASN A 181 25.47 32.11 5.05
N PHE A 182 25.58 32.33 3.74
CA PHE A 182 24.47 32.13 2.81
C PHE A 182 24.12 30.65 2.70
N ASP A 183 22.82 30.35 2.68
CA ASP A 183 22.28 29.03 2.33
C ASP A 183 21.40 29.16 1.07
N PHE A 184 21.28 28.07 0.32
CA PHE A 184 20.56 28.00 -0.94
C PHE A 184 19.46 26.95 -0.83
N ILE A 185 18.22 27.42 -0.89
CA ILE A 185 17.05 26.61 -0.52
C ILE A 185 16.03 26.71 -1.65
N ASP A 186 15.55 25.58 -2.14
CA ASP A 186 14.43 25.53 -3.07
C ASP A 186 13.12 25.55 -2.27
N VAL A 187 12.63 26.75 -1.95
CA VAL A 187 11.53 26.97 -1.01
C VAL A 187 10.21 26.40 -1.54
N ASN A 188 10.04 26.35 -2.85
CA ASN A 188 8.79 26.00 -3.51
C ASN A 188 8.86 24.66 -4.30
N GLY A 189 10.05 24.05 -4.38
CA GLY A 189 10.32 22.81 -5.10
C GLY A 189 10.33 22.97 -6.61
N ASP A 190 10.66 24.16 -7.14
CA ASP A 190 10.62 24.46 -8.58
C ASP A 190 12.00 24.36 -9.28
N GLY A 191 13.05 24.02 -8.54
CA GLY A 191 14.42 23.95 -9.01
C GLY A 191 15.15 25.30 -9.06
N ILE A 192 14.48 26.41 -8.72
CA ILE A 192 15.10 27.72 -8.52
C ILE A 192 15.40 27.89 -7.04
N TYR A 193 16.67 28.07 -6.72
CA TYR A 193 17.13 28.23 -5.35
C TYR A 193 16.98 29.68 -4.91
N GLU A 194 16.33 29.87 -3.76
CA GLU A 194 16.38 31.09 -2.98
C GLU A 194 17.64 31.18 -2.12
N ILE A 195 18.06 32.40 -1.84
CA ILE A 195 19.26 32.66 -1.04
C ILE A 195 18.82 33.16 0.32
N THR A 196 19.18 32.45 1.39
CA THR A 196 18.90 32.90 2.76
C THR A 196 20.17 33.44 3.42
N GLY A 197 20.05 34.59 4.07
CA GLY A 197 20.98 35.01 5.11
C GLY A 197 20.41 34.59 6.47
N LEU A 198 21.27 34.07 7.37
CA LEU A 198 20.91 33.73 8.76
C LEU A 198 20.21 32.36 8.98
N TRP A 199 20.59 31.32 8.23
CA TRP A 199 19.99 29.98 8.39
C TRP A 199 20.33 29.26 9.71
N TYR A 200 21.53 29.50 10.28
CA TYR A 200 22.03 28.83 11.49
C TYR A 200 22.11 29.80 12.67
N LEU A 201 20.98 30.13 13.26
CA LEU A 201 20.94 30.95 14.47
C LEU A 201 21.12 30.06 15.71
N SER A 202 21.86 30.54 16.71
CA SER A 202 21.92 29.86 18.00
C SER A 202 20.53 29.85 18.65
N ASP A 203 20.27 28.99 19.65
CA ASP A 203 19.00 29.00 20.40
C ASP A 203 18.67 30.39 21.00
N GLU A 204 19.70 31.22 21.24
CA GLU A 204 19.58 32.59 21.74
C GLU A 204 19.20 33.59 20.63
N ASP A 205 19.50 33.28 19.37
CA ASP A 205 19.31 34.17 18.20
C ASP A 205 18.19 33.70 17.25
N LYS A 206 17.49 32.60 17.54
CA LYS A 206 16.43 32.01 16.68
C LYS A 206 15.26 32.93 16.33
N ASP A 207 15.12 34.05 17.04
CA ASP A 207 14.13 35.10 16.79
C ASP A 207 14.66 36.18 15.83
N GLU A 208 15.94 36.12 15.41
CA GLU A 208 16.46 36.97 14.34
C GLU A 208 15.79 36.61 13.01
N LYS A 209 15.44 37.65 12.24
CA LYS A 209 14.70 37.47 10.99
C LYS A 209 15.62 36.89 9.92
N ILE A 210 15.33 35.67 9.50
CA ILE A 210 15.86 35.11 8.25
C ILE A 210 15.47 36.05 7.11
N VAL A 211 16.45 36.43 6.30
CA VAL A 211 16.28 37.30 5.13
C VAL A 211 16.48 36.46 3.88
N THR A 212 15.42 36.31 3.10
CA THR A 212 15.41 35.46 1.90
C THR A 212 15.31 36.30 0.64
N TYR A 213 16.25 36.09 -0.26
CA TYR A 213 16.36 36.75 -1.55
C TYR A 213 15.84 35.81 -2.63
N TYR A 214 14.89 36.34 -3.39
CA TYR A 214 14.15 35.60 -4.40
C TYR A 214 14.55 36.04 -5.79
N TRP A 215 14.60 35.08 -6.72
CA TRP A 215 14.69 35.36 -8.14
C TRP A 215 13.40 36.02 -8.65
N ASN A 216 13.53 37.18 -9.29
CA ASN A 216 12.40 37.91 -9.87
C ASN A 216 12.36 37.85 -11.41
N GLY A 217 13.19 36.99 -12.03
CA GLY A 217 13.38 36.90 -13.47
C GLY A 217 14.49 37.81 -14.03
N ILE A 218 15.06 38.69 -13.20
CA ILE A 218 16.14 39.61 -13.59
C ILE A 218 17.30 39.55 -12.60
N ASN A 219 17.01 39.61 -11.30
CA ASN A 219 18.00 39.57 -10.23
C ASN A 219 17.43 38.93 -8.96
N TYR A 220 18.35 38.55 -8.07
CA TYR A 220 18.02 38.17 -6.69
C TYR A 220 17.81 39.43 -5.84
N SER A 221 16.65 39.50 -5.19
CA SER A 221 16.25 40.65 -4.38
C SER A 221 15.40 40.21 -3.18
N PHE A 222 15.47 40.99 -2.10
CA PHE A 222 14.66 40.72 -0.91
C PHE A 222 13.18 41.01 -1.19
N ASP A 223 12.32 40.08 -0.81
CA ASP A 223 10.87 40.25 -0.88
C ASP A 223 10.22 39.81 0.45
N SER A 224 9.83 40.79 1.27
CA SER A 224 9.19 40.55 2.57
C SER A 224 7.77 39.97 2.46
N THR A 225 7.17 39.97 1.26
CA THR A 225 5.82 39.43 1.03
C THR A 225 5.84 37.94 0.73
N ARG A 226 6.99 37.41 0.30
CA ARG A 226 7.19 35.98 0.09
C ARG A 226 7.55 35.28 1.40
N PHE A 227 7.30 33.97 1.41
CA PHE A 227 7.60 33.09 2.54
C PHE A 227 9.05 33.26 3.01
N GLN A 228 9.32 33.20 4.30
CA GLN A 228 10.68 33.24 4.81
C GLN A 228 10.95 31.87 5.43
N PRO A 229 11.65 30.96 4.74
CA PRO A 229 11.92 29.62 5.24
C PRO A 229 12.66 29.65 6.58
N ARG A 230 12.41 28.63 7.40
CA ARG A 230 13.11 28.38 8.67
C ARG A 230 13.62 26.95 8.69
N PRO A 231 14.64 26.64 9.51
CA PRO A 231 15.20 25.28 9.63
C PRO A 231 14.18 24.18 9.98
N ILE A 232 13.07 24.52 10.63
CA ILE A 232 12.00 23.56 10.98
C ILE A 232 11.03 23.24 9.83
N ASP A 233 11.04 24.03 8.77
CA ASP A 233 10.03 23.95 7.72
C ASP A 233 10.32 22.78 6.76
N PHE A 234 9.28 22.00 6.43
CA PHE A 234 9.33 20.98 5.38
C PHE A 234 9.04 21.61 4.03
N PHE A 235 9.99 21.54 3.10
CA PHE A 235 9.82 22.08 1.75
C PHE A 235 9.04 21.13 0.84
N PRO A 236 8.39 21.64 -0.22
CA PRO A 236 7.63 20.79 -1.14
C PRO A 236 8.49 19.67 -1.73
N GLN A 237 8.02 18.43 -1.57
CA GLN A 237 8.59 17.20 -2.13
C GLN A 237 7.56 16.48 -3.02
N ASN A 238 6.48 17.18 -3.40
CA ASN A 238 5.37 16.64 -4.17
C ASN A 238 5.28 17.21 -5.59
N LYS A 239 6.32 17.91 -6.08
CA LYS A 239 6.37 18.48 -7.44
C LYS A 239 6.87 17.46 -8.46
N ILE A 240 6.31 16.26 -8.37
CA ILE A 240 6.60 15.11 -9.22
C ILE A 240 5.31 14.56 -9.85
N ASP A 241 5.44 14.08 -11.08
CA ASP A 241 4.45 13.33 -11.84
C ASP A 241 4.97 11.89 -11.99
N VAL A 242 4.37 10.95 -11.24
CA VAL A 242 4.87 9.58 -11.15
C VAL A 242 3.91 8.60 -11.81
N GLU A 243 4.42 7.80 -12.75
CA GLU A 243 3.74 6.59 -13.21
C GLU A 243 4.26 5.37 -12.43
N ILE A 244 3.35 4.57 -11.88
CA ILE A 244 3.67 3.32 -11.20
C ILE A 244 2.96 2.18 -11.90
N LYS A 245 3.72 1.16 -12.28
CA LYS A 245 3.19 -0.12 -12.77
C LYS A 245 3.63 -1.24 -11.84
N ALA A 246 2.73 -2.16 -11.52
CA ALA A 246 3.01 -3.30 -10.67
C ALA A 246 2.59 -4.61 -11.34
N SER A 247 3.47 -5.61 -11.27
CA SER A 247 3.16 -6.98 -11.68
C SER A 247 3.31 -7.92 -10.50
N VAL A 248 2.51 -8.98 -10.48
CA VAL A 248 2.63 -10.04 -9.48
C VAL A 248 2.77 -11.37 -10.17
N ILE A 249 3.74 -12.16 -9.72
CA ILE A 249 3.88 -13.56 -10.09
C ILE A 249 3.73 -14.42 -8.85
N ARG A 250 3.07 -15.57 -8.99
CA ARG A 250 2.95 -16.57 -7.93
C ARG A 250 3.94 -17.70 -8.18
N ILE A 251 4.81 -17.97 -7.20
CA ILE A 251 5.75 -19.09 -7.18
C ILE A 251 5.38 -19.94 -5.97
N ASP A 252 4.81 -21.11 -6.21
CA ASP A 252 4.21 -21.98 -5.20
C ASP A 252 3.14 -21.25 -4.35
N SER A 253 3.45 -20.94 -3.10
CA SER A 253 2.62 -20.23 -2.13
C SER A 253 3.04 -18.78 -1.89
N VAL A 254 4.10 -18.32 -2.55
CA VAL A 254 4.67 -16.98 -2.40
C VAL A 254 4.29 -16.11 -3.60
N PHE A 255 3.84 -14.89 -3.32
CA PHE A 255 3.62 -13.86 -4.33
C PHE A 255 4.83 -12.94 -4.38
N ARG A 256 5.39 -12.74 -5.57
CA ARG A 256 6.44 -11.76 -5.84
C ARG A 256 5.83 -10.57 -6.58
N TYR A 257 6.01 -9.39 -6.02
CA TYR A 257 5.54 -8.10 -6.52
C TYR A 257 6.74 -7.37 -7.12
N ASN A 258 6.63 -6.96 -8.38
CA ASN A 258 7.64 -6.18 -9.07
C ASN A 258 7.04 -4.82 -9.44
N TYR A 259 7.76 -3.75 -9.15
CA TYR A 259 7.31 -2.39 -9.39
C TYR A 259 8.20 -1.72 -10.41
N MET A 260 7.59 -0.95 -11.31
CA MET A 260 8.27 0.00 -12.17
C MET A 260 7.77 1.39 -11.83
N ILE A 261 8.70 2.28 -11.50
CA ILE A 261 8.44 3.64 -11.09
C ILE A 261 9.08 4.56 -12.12
N THR A 262 8.28 5.39 -12.76
CA THR A 262 8.73 6.35 -13.78
C THR A 262 8.51 7.75 -13.28
N ASN A 263 9.57 8.55 -13.32
CA ASN A 263 9.48 9.97 -13.10
C ASN A 263 9.17 10.65 -14.44
N ASN A 264 7.93 11.11 -14.64
CA ASN A 264 7.51 11.61 -15.95
C ASN A 264 8.20 12.95 -16.30
N PRO A 265 8.31 13.31 -17.60
CA PRO A 265 8.92 14.57 -18.02
C PRO A 265 8.24 15.85 -17.50
N ASN A 266 7.02 15.76 -16.97
CA ASN A 266 6.32 16.92 -16.37
C ASN A 266 6.76 17.20 -14.92
N SER A 267 7.52 16.31 -14.30
CA SER A 267 8.07 16.51 -12.97
C SER A 267 9.04 17.68 -12.95
N ILE A 268 9.09 18.34 -11.80
CA ILE A 268 10.06 19.40 -11.53
C ILE A 268 11.17 18.87 -10.61
N GLN A 269 10.88 17.84 -9.82
CA GLN A 269 11.83 17.20 -8.92
C GLN A 269 12.23 15.79 -9.39
N GLU A 270 13.44 15.38 -9.03
CA GLU A 270 13.87 13.98 -9.13
C GLU A 270 13.34 13.16 -7.96
N ILE A 271 12.99 11.88 -8.14
CA ILE A 271 12.44 11.06 -7.06
C ILE A 271 13.59 10.52 -6.20
N ASN A 272 13.55 10.77 -4.89
CA ASN A 272 14.52 10.24 -3.93
C ASN A 272 13.91 9.27 -2.89
N GLY A 273 12.58 9.17 -2.81
CA GLY A 273 11.90 8.34 -1.83
C GLY A 273 10.58 7.75 -2.33
N VAL A 274 10.31 6.49 -1.96
CA VAL A 274 9.07 5.77 -2.26
C VAL A 274 8.63 4.96 -1.05
N TYR A 275 7.35 5.06 -0.69
CA TYR A 275 6.80 4.49 0.54
C TYR A 275 5.50 3.75 0.24
N PHE A 276 5.40 2.48 0.66
CA PHE A 276 4.22 1.64 0.46
C PHE A 276 3.47 1.43 1.77
N LYS A 277 2.14 1.53 1.75
CA LYS A 277 1.34 1.15 2.92
C LYS A 277 1.49 -0.35 3.20
N LYS A 278 1.95 -0.69 4.40
CA LYS A 278 2.19 -2.06 4.85
C LYS A 278 0.94 -2.65 5.49
N LEU A 279 0.30 -3.60 4.81
CA LEU A 279 -0.92 -4.29 5.28
C LEU A 279 -0.67 -5.71 5.82
N ILE A 280 0.59 -6.14 5.90
CA ILE A 280 0.99 -7.43 6.47
C ILE A 280 2.35 -7.30 7.15
N LYS A 281 2.57 -8.02 8.26
CA LYS A 281 3.84 -7.95 9.02
C LYS A 281 5.02 -8.54 8.27
N SER A 282 4.83 -9.65 7.56
CA SER A 282 5.90 -10.42 6.93
C SER A 282 5.96 -10.13 5.43
N ILE A 283 6.88 -9.23 5.07
CA ILE A 283 7.26 -8.91 3.70
C ILE A 283 8.76 -9.11 3.60
N ASN A 284 9.22 -9.80 2.56
CA ASN A 284 10.62 -9.92 2.24
C ASN A 284 10.94 -8.92 1.12
N VAL A 285 11.89 -8.02 1.35
CA VAL A 285 12.38 -7.09 0.34
C VAL A 285 13.49 -7.82 -0.42
N GLU A 286 13.26 -8.11 -1.70
CA GLU A 286 14.21 -8.86 -2.51
C GLU A 286 15.22 -7.96 -3.22
N ASN A 287 14.77 -6.79 -3.67
CA ASN A 287 15.61 -5.82 -4.37
C ASN A 287 15.00 -4.41 -4.29
N TYR A 288 15.83 -3.39 -4.52
CA TYR A 288 15.47 -1.96 -4.54
C TYR A 288 16.55 -1.18 -5.31
N PRO A 289 16.33 0.11 -5.66
CA PRO A 289 17.27 0.87 -6.48
C PRO A 289 18.67 0.92 -5.87
N TYR A 290 19.68 0.90 -6.72
CA TYR A 290 21.07 0.96 -6.27
C TYR A 290 21.35 2.27 -5.52
N GLY A 291 22.02 2.18 -4.37
CA GLY A 291 22.33 3.35 -3.53
C GLY A 291 21.21 3.81 -2.61
N TRP A 292 20.01 3.23 -2.72
CA TRP A 292 18.92 3.46 -1.78
C TRP A 292 19.06 2.53 -0.57
N GLU A 293 18.35 2.86 0.51
CA GLU A 293 18.13 1.96 1.64
C GLU A 293 16.65 1.64 1.79
N TYR A 294 16.35 0.54 2.46
CA TYR A 294 14.98 0.19 2.83
C TYR A 294 14.85 0.09 4.36
N TYR A 295 13.70 0.50 4.87
CA TYR A 295 13.38 0.40 6.29
C TYR A 295 11.86 0.40 6.50
N GLU A 296 11.44 -0.03 7.68
CA GLU A 296 10.04 0.06 8.09
C GLU A 296 9.82 1.33 8.90
N PHE A 297 8.81 2.11 8.51
CA PHE A 297 8.51 3.38 9.13
C PHE A 297 7.04 3.45 9.51
N PHE A 298 6.74 3.18 10.80
CA PHE A 298 5.39 2.94 11.28
C PHE A 298 4.68 1.84 10.49
N ASP A 299 3.72 2.22 9.65
CA ASP A 299 2.97 1.32 8.76
C ASP A 299 3.32 1.54 7.28
N LEU A 300 4.47 2.16 7.00
CA LEU A 300 5.05 2.30 5.68
C LEU A 300 6.27 1.37 5.53
N LEU A 301 6.40 0.80 4.34
CA LEU A 301 7.64 0.20 3.87
C LEU A 301 8.34 1.25 2.99
N ALA A 302 9.46 1.78 3.49
CA ALA A 302 10.18 2.90 2.90
C ALA A 302 11.38 2.43 2.07
N PHE A 303 11.60 3.11 0.95
CA PHE A 303 12.78 3.01 0.09
C PHE A 303 13.27 4.43 -0.18
N GLN A 304 14.51 4.78 0.19
CA GLN A 304 14.98 6.16 0.08
C GLN A 304 16.49 6.24 -0.18
N ASP A 305 16.92 7.23 -0.97
CA ASP A 305 18.33 7.61 -1.10
C ASP A 305 18.76 8.55 0.05
N PHE A 306 19.51 8.01 1.00
CA PHE A 306 20.11 8.78 2.11
C PHE A 306 21.47 9.41 1.75
N ASN A 307 22.07 9.05 0.60
CA ASN A 307 23.38 9.60 0.20
C ASN A 307 23.29 11.05 -0.29
N SER A 308 22.07 11.59 -0.40
CA SER A 308 21.74 12.95 -0.79
C SER A 308 22.30 14.06 0.12
N LEU A 309 23.02 13.71 1.20
CA LEU A 309 23.62 14.65 2.15
C LEU A 309 25.10 14.98 1.89
N THR A 310 25.80 14.29 0.98
CA THR A 310 27.20 14.64 0.61
C THR A 310 27.54 14.21 -0.81
N ILE A 311 28.06 15.10 -1.67
CA ILE A 311 28.50 14.75 -3.05
C ILE A 311 29.76 13.88 -3.09
N LYS A 312 30.23 13.37 -1.95
CA LYS A 312 31.25 12.32 -1.92
C LYS A 312 30.72 11.02 -2.56
N TYR A 313 29.40 10.88 -2.67
CA TYR A 313 28.73 9.77 -3.33
C TYR A 313 27.84 10.31 -4.47
N LYS A 314 27.83 9.60 -5.60
CA LYS A 314 26.92 9.85 -6.71
C LYS A 314 25.47 9.73 -6.21
N ASN A 315 24.61 10.72 -6.42
CA ASN A 315 23.17 10.60 -6.11
C ASN A 315 22.54 9.57 -7.06
N TYR A 316 21.61 8.75 -6.55
CA TYR A 316 20.96 7.67 -7.29
C TYR A 316 19.45 7.90 -7.41
N HIS A 317 19.04 9.16 -7.48
CA HIS A 317 17.64 9.54 -7.71
C HIS A 317 17.11 8.98 -9.05
N ILE A 318 15.79 8.80 -9.14
CA ILE A 318 15.13 8.54 -10.42
C ILE A 318 14.93 9.88 -11.11
N ARG A 319 15.76 10.15 -12.13
CA ARG A 319 15.78 11.44 -12.83
C ARG A 319 14.51 11.67 -13.62
N ILE A 320 14.23 12.93 -13.93
CA ILE A 320 13.10 13.31 -14.77
C ILE A 320 13.24 12.63 -16.15
N GLY A 321 12.20 11.89 -16.56
CA GLY A 321 12.15 11.09 -17.78
C GLY A 321 12.72 9.68 -17.64
N GLU A 322 13.24 9.28 -16.48
CA GLU A 322 13.77 7.92 -16.25
C GLU A 322 12.77 7.02 -15.51
N SER A 323 12.99 5.71 -15.63
CA SER A 323 12.25 4.66 -14.93
C SER A 323 13.20 3.74 -14.18
N ASP A 324 12.81 3.30 -12.99
CA ASP A 324 13.47 2.22 -12.23
C ASP A 324 12.50 1.04 -12.03
N SER A 325 13.01 -0.18 -12.11
CA SER A 325 12.23 -1.42 -11.92
C SER A 325 12.83 -2.37 -10.87
N SER A 326 13.64 -1.81 -9.98
CA SER A 326 14.46 -2.56 -9.04
C SER A 326 13.69 -3.01 -7.80
N ILE A 327 12.61 -2.30 -7.41
CA ILE A 327 11.83 -2.65 -6.22
C ILE A 327 11.09 -3.97 -6.44
N GLN A 328 11.45 -4.97 -5.63
CA GLN A 328 10.87 -6.29 -5.64
C GLN A 328 10.56 -6.75 -4.21
N LEU A 329 9.34 -7.24 -4.00
CA LEU A 329 8.86 -7.74 -2.71
C LEU A 329 8.37 -9.18 -2.85
N SER A 330 8.52 -9.98 -1.80
CA SER A 330 7.83 -11.27 -1.70
C SER A 330 7.07 -11.43 -0.39
N SER A 331 5.90 -12.09 -0.46
CA SER A 331 5.05 -12.33 0.70
C SER A 331 4.07 -13.48 0.45
N PHE A 332 3.57 -14.08 1.55
CA PHE A 332 2.42 -14.98 1.52
C PHE A 332 1.08 -14.22 1.48
N GLY A 333 1.09 -12.89 1.65
CA GLY A 333 -0.10 -12.05 1.53
C GLY A 333 -0.62 -11.98 0.10
N LEU A 334 -1.94 -12.06 -0.05
CA LEU A 334 -2.59 -11.94 -1.36
C LEU A 334 -2.45 -10.51 -1.91
N PRO A 335 -2.46 -10.36 -3.25
CA PRO A 335 -2.48 -9.06 -3.88
C PRO A 335 -3.69 -8.24 -3.43
N SER A 336 -3.41 -7.00 -3.06
CA SER A 336 -4.40 -6.02 -2.62
C SER A 336 -4.02 -4.63 -3.11
N ILE A 337 -4.97 -3.70 -3.04
CA ILE A 337 -4.74 -2.29 -3.36
C ILE A 337 -4.20 -1.58 -2.11
N VAL A 338 -3.02 -0.97 -2.23
CA VAL A 338 -2.35 -0.20 -1.19
C VAL A 338 -2.04 1.22 -1.69
N SER A 339 -1.92 2.17 -0.76
CA SER A 339 -1.41 3.50 -1.08
C SER A 339 0.10 3.46 -1.26
N LEU A 340 0.60 4.25 -2.21
CA LEU A 340 2.00 4.53 -2.43
C LEU A 340 2.22 6.04 -2.41
N TYR A 341 3.27 6.45 -1.70
CA TYR A 341 3.73 7.82 -1.60
C TYR A 341 5.11 7.91 -2.25
N ALA A 342 5.34 8.90 -3.10
CA ALA A 342 6.64 9.18 -3.68
C ALA A 342 7.02 10.63 -3.37
N GLN A 343 8.28 10.83 -2.99
CA GLN A 343 8.85 12.14 -2.69
C GLN A 343 9.92 12.51 -3.70
N GLY A 344 9.85 13.76 -4.13
CA GLY A 344 10.90 14.44 -4.85
C GLY A 344 12.01 14.87 -3.90
N TYR A 345 13.22 15.00 -4.42
CA TYR A 345 14.33 15.54 -3.67
C TYR A 345 14.10 17.01 -3.34
N ASN A 346 14.17 17.33 -2.05
CA ASN A 346 14.30 18.68 -1.53
C ASN A 346 15.03 18.60 -0.18
N GLN A 347 15.50 19.73 0.34
CA GLN A 347 16.22 19.81 1.60
C GLN A 347 15.34 19.37 2.77
N GLU A 348 15.88 18.49 3.61
CA GLU A 348 15.24 18.06 4.86
C GLU A 348 15.40 19.14 5.94
N PRO A 349 14.44 19.27 6.87
CA PRO A 349 14.53 20.27 7.93
C PRO A 349 15.71 19.98 8.86
N LEU A 350 16.34 21.06 9.35
CA LEU A 350 17.51 21.05 10.22
C LEU A 350 17.16 21.46 11.65
N ASP A 351 16.06 20.92 12.19
CA ASP A 351 15.60 21.18 13.55
C ASP A 351 15.51 19.91 14.39
N SER A 352 16.29 19.85 15.48
CA SER A 352 16.36 18.69 16.37
C SER A 352 15.10 18.47 17.23
N THR A 353 14.15 19.42 17.23
CA THR A 353 12.88 19.32 17.95
C THR A 353 11.82 18.52 17.21
N LEU A 354 12.00 18.27 15.90
CA LEU A 354 11.08 17.48 15.09
C LEU A 354 11.01 16.03 15.57
N THR A 355 9.79 15.52 15.65
CA THR A 355 9.51 14.16 16.08
C THR A 355 9.37 13.22 14.89
N MET A 356 9.43 11.92 15.16
CA MET A 356 9.21 10.89 14.13
C MET A 356 7.81 10.97 13.51
N ASP A 357 6.82 11.46 14.27
CA ASP A 357 5.46 11.67 13.79
C ASP A 357 5.38 12.83 12.79
N ASP A 358 6.22 13.86 12.93
CA ASP A 358 6.29 14.99 11.99
C ASP A 358 6.81 14.53 10.63
N TYR A 359 7.89 13.74 10.60
CA TYR A 359 8.40 13.13 9.38
C TYR A 359 7.40 12.16 8.74
N TYR A 360 6.70 11.37 9.56
CA TYR A 360 5.64 10.48 9.05
C TYR A 360 4.50 11.26 8.42
N ASN A 361 4.03 12.33 9.06
CA ASN A 361 3.00 13.19 8.50
C ASN A 361 3.48 13.90 7.22
N ASN A 362 4.75 14.35 7.18
CA ASN A 362 5.35 14.92 5.97
C ASN A 362 5.22 13.94 4.79
N ILE A 363 5.59 12.68 4.95
CA ILE A 363 5.45 11.67 3.89
C ILE A 363 3.99 11.55 3.41
N LEU A 364 3.01 11.61 4.31
CA LEU A 364 1.60 11.43 3.93
C LEU A 364 1.02 12.62 3.16
N ILE A 365 1.45 13.86 3.46
CA ILE A 365 0.85 15.09 2.91
C ILE A 365 1.72 15.78 1.86
N ASN A 366 3.03 15.56 1.89
CA ASN A 366 4.04 16.18 1.04
C ASN A 366 4.68 15.14 0.12
N SER A 367 3.83 14.31 -0.48
CA SER A 367 4.21 13.31 -1.48
C SER A 367 3.22 13.32 -2.63
N PHE A 368 3.66 12.87 -3.79
CA PHE A 368 2.74 12.33 -4.78
C PHE A 368 2.13 11.04 -4.24
N ASN A 369 0.81 10.89 -4.30
CA ASN A 369 0.09 9.74 -3.76
C ASN A 369 -0.81 9.09 -4.80
N ARG A 370 -0.66 7.77 -4.97
CA ARG A 370 -1.49 6.92 -5.84
C ARG A 370 -1.72 5.56 -5.21
N PHE A 371 -2.60 4.77 -5.82
CA PHE A 371 -2.79 3.37 -5.47
C PHE A 371 -1.93 2.46 -6.35
N THR A 372 -1.44 1.38 -5.75
CA THR A 372 -0.70 0.29 -6.42
C THR A 372 -1.02 -1.05 -5.76
N LEU A 373 -0.36 -2.12 -6.18
CA LEU A 373 -0.47 -3.42 -5.54
C LEU A 373 0.44 -3.57 -4.32
N GLY A 374 -0.04 -4.25 -3.30
CA GLY A 374 0.76 -4.67 -2.17
C GLY A 374 0.18 -5.89 -1.47
N PRO A 375 0.99 -6.62 -0.69
CA PRO A 375 0.53 -7.82 0.00
C PRO A 375 -0.36 -7.47 1.20
N LYS A 376 -1.50 -8.14 1.31
CA LYS A 376 -2.41 -8.04 2.46
C LYS A 376 -2.62 -9.39 3.13
N LYS A 377 -2.71 -9.36 4.46
CA LYS A 377 -3.09 -10.54 5.26
C LYS A 377 -4.58 -10.85 5.07
N ILE A 378 -4.89 -12.13 4.92
CA ILE A 378 -6.27 -12.61 4.83
C ILE A 378 -6.92 -12.60 6.21
N ASP A 379 -8.15 -12.10 6.28
CA ASP A 379 -8.92 -12.04 7.52
C ASP A 379 -9.23 -13.45 8.05
N SER A 380 -9.20 -13.59 9.38
CA SER A 380 -9.47 -14.84 10.08
C SER A 380 -10.54 -14.60 11.16
N PRO A 381 -11.62 -15.39 11.22
CA PRO A 381 -11.90 -16.57 10.38
C PRO A 381 -12.24 -16.19 8.93
N PHE A 382 -11.88 -17.07 7.99
CA PHE A 382 -12.21 -16.86 6.58
C PHE A 382 -13.70 -17.07 6.33
N VAL A 383 -14.34 -16.11 5.68
CA VAL A 383 -15.77 -16.17 5.31
C VAL A 383 -15.90 -15.92 3.81
N PRO A 384 -16.33 -16.93 3.00
CA PRO A 384 -16.42 -16.80 1.55
C PRO A 384 -17.23 -15.59 1.06
N ILE A 385 -18.34 -15.28 1.74
CA ILE A 385 -19.21 -14.16 1.35
C ILE A 385 -18.55 -12.79 1.56
N ASN A 386 -17.77 -12.61 2.63
CA ASN A 386 -17.04 -11.37 2.85
C ASN A 386 -15.87 -11.24 1.86
N PHE A 387 -15.29 -12.38 1.46
CA PHE A 387 -14.16 -12.39 0.54
C PHE A 387 -14.59 -12.10 -0.90
N ILE A 388 -15.75 -12.60 -1.36
CA ILE A 388 -16.29 -12.23 -2.68
C ILE A 388 -16.65 -10.73 -2.74
N ASP A 389 -17.09 -10.12 -1.62
CA ASP A 389 -17.29 -8.66 -1.55
C ASP A 389 -15.98 -7.87 -1.74
N THR A 390 -14.87 -8.43 -1.26
CA THR A 390 -13.53 -7.86 -1.50
C THR A 390 -13.15 -7.95 -2.98
N LEU A 391 -13.42 -9.08 -3.64
CA LEU A 391 -13.20 -9.26 -5.08
C LEU A 391 -14.01 -8.28 -5.92
N ILE A 392 -15.29 -8.07 -5.59
CA ILE A 392 -16.15 -7.06 -6.23
C ILE A 392 -15.50 -5.67 -6.07
N THR A 393 -15.11 -5.31 -4.84
CA THR A 393 -14.44 -4.04 -4.56
C THR A 393 -13.15 -3.86 -5.36
N TYR A 394 -12.32 -4.91 -5.48
CA TYR A 394 -11.11 -4.87 -6.30
C TYR A 394 -11.42 -4.71 -7.78
N SER A 395 -12.44 -5.38 -8.31
CA SER A 395 -12.88 -5.20 -9.70
C SER A 395 -13.34 -3.76 -9.95
N THR A 396 -14.18 -3.20 -9.08
CA THR A 396 -14.66 -1.82 -9.20
C THR A 396 -13.52 -0.82 -9.14
N LYS A 397 -12.66 -0.90 -8.12
CA LYS A 397 -11.49 0.00 -7.99
C LYS A 397 -10.51 -0.15 -9.14
N SER A 398 -10.31 -1.36 -9.65
CA SER A 398 -9.46 -1.58 -10.83
C SER A 398 -10.02 -0.84 -12.05
N SER A 399 -11.34 -0.79 -12.22
CA SER A 399 -11.96 0.04 -13.27
C SER A 399 -11.77 1.54 -13.03
N GLU A 400 -11.95 2.02 -11.80
CA GLU A 400 -11.77 3.44 -11.43
C GLU A 400 -10.33 3.92 -11.62
N LEU A 401 -9.36 3.03 -11.37
CA LEU A 401 -7.92 3.29 -11.53
C LEU A 401 -7.44 3.14 -12.98
N GLY A 402 -8.32 2.74 -13.91
CA GLY A 402 -7.96 2.46 -15.31
C GLY A 402 -7.18 1.16 -15.50
N TRP A 403 -7.11 0.29 -14.48
CA TRP A 403 -6.49 -1.03 -14.56
C TRP A 403 -7.33 -2.05 -15.33
N ILE A 404 -8.66 -1.88 -15.33
CA ILE A 404 -9.55 -2.49 -16.32
C ILE A 404 -9.78 -1.44 -17.41
N ILE A 405 -9.34 -1.73 -18.63
CA ILE A 405 -9.14 -0.73 -19.68
C ILE A 405 -10.48 -0.23 -20.25
N ASN A 406 -11.52 -1.08 -20.27
CA ASN A 406 -12.80 -0.73 -20.85
C ASN A 406 -14.01 -1.15 -20.00
N GLN A 407 -15.10 -0.40 -20.16
CA GLN A 407 -16.33 -0.58 -19.38
C GLN A 407 -17.00 -1.94 -19.63
N SER A 408 -16.89 -2.50 -20.84
CA SER A 408 -17.47 -3.81 -21.16
C SER A 408 -16.83 -4.91 -20.30
N THR A 409 -15.51 -4.86 -20.13
CA THR A 409 -14.75 -5.79 -19.30
C THR A 409 -15.09 -5.60 -17.83
N ALA A 410 -15.21 -4.35 -17.36
CA ALA A 410 -15.62 -4.07 -15.99
C ALA A 410 -17.02 -4.64 -15.68
N ASN A 411 -17.99 -4.44 -16.59
CA ASN A 411 -19.34 -4.98 -16.45
C ASN A 411 -19.38 -6.51 -16.43
N LYS A 412 -18.50 -7.17 -17.19
CA LYS A 412 -18.36 -8.63 -17.22
C LYS A 412 -17.95 -9.17 -15.85
N TYR A 413 -16.88 -8.65 -15.25
CA TYR A 413 -16.42 -9.10 -13.93
C TYR A 413 -17.41 -8.76 -12.82
N ASP A 414 -18.03 -7.58 -12.86
CA ASP A 414 -19.09 -7.21 -11.91
C ASP A 414 -20.25 -8.22 -11.97
N SER A 415 -20.72 -8.56 -13.18
CA SER A 415 -21.79 -9.54 -13.37
C SER A 415 -21.42 -10.93 -12.84
N LEU A 416 -20.21 -11.41 -13.16
CA LEU A 416 -19.73 -12.74 -12.73
C LEU A 416 -19.56 -12.81 -11.21
N PHE A 417 -18.94 -11.82 -10.58
CA PHE A 417 -18.74 -11.83 -9.13
C PHE A 417 -20.05 -11.66 -8.36
N ASN A 418 -20.99 -10.83 -8.84
CA ASN A 418 -22.32 -10.73 -8.23
C ASN A 418 -23.15 -12.02 -8.38
N LEU A 419 -22.99 -12.73 -9.51
CA LEU A 419 -23.60 -14.05 -9.68
C LEU A 419 -23.01 -15.06 -8.69
N ALA A 420 -21.69 -15.13 -8.57
CA ALA A 420 -21.01 -16.01 -7.61
C ALA A 420 -21.41 -15.69 -6.17
N LYS A 421 -21.50 -14.40 -5.81
CA LYS A 421 -22.00 -13.93 -4.52
C LYS A 421 -23.42 -14.44 -4.25
N THR A 422 -24.33 -14.26 -5.19
CA THR A 422 -25.72 -14.75 -5.10
C THR A 422 -25.76 -16.27 -4.86
N GLN A 423 -24.95 -17.03 -5.58
CA GLN A 423 -24.87 -18.49 -5.44
C GLN A 423 -24.33 -18.91 -4.07
N LEU A 424 -23.32 -18.20 -3.54
CA LEU A 424 -22.81 -18.43 -2.19
C LEU A 424 -23.87 -18.13 -1.11
N GLN A 425 -24.64 -17.05 -1.27
CA GLN A 425 -25.76 -16.73 -0.35
C GLN A 425 -26.85 -17.80 -0.34
N GLN A 426 -27.03 -18.49 -1.47
CA GLN A 426 -27.95 -19.61 -1.62
C GLN A 426 -27.37 -20.95 -1.12
N ASN A 427 -26.16 -20.96 -0.53
CA ASN A 427 -25.41 -22.18 -0.18
C ASN A 427 -25.19 -23.13 -1.37
N ASN A 428 -25.11 -22.59 -2.60
CA ASN A 428 -24.85 -23.35 -3.81
C ASN A 428 -23.37 -23.20 -4.22
N ASN A 429 -22.50 -23.88 -3.47
CA ASN A 429 -21.05 -23.82 -3.68
C ASN A 429 -20.64 -24.32 -5.08
N ASN A 430 -21.28 -25.37 -5.61
CA ASN A 430 -20.96 -25.91 -6.93
C ASN A 430 -21.19 -24.89 -8.05
N ALA A 431 -22.32 -24.18 -8.01
CA ALA A 431 -22.60 -23.12 -8.98
C ALA A 431 -21.62 -21.96 -8.82
N ALA A 432 -21.34 -21.53 -7.58
CA ALA A 432 -20.34 -20.49 -7.30
C ALA A 432 -18.97 -20.86 -7.86
N ARG A 433 -18.51 -22.10 -7.65
CA ARG A 433 -17.25 -22.61 -8.21
C ARG A 433 -17.21 -22.53 -9.73
N THR A 434 -18.29 -22.95 -10.39
CA THR A 434 -18.39 -22.91 -11.85
C THR A 434 -18.25 -21.47 -12.35
N THR A 435 -18.96 -20.53 -11.73
CA THR A 435 -18.85 -19.10 -12.05
C THR A 435 -17.44 -18.55 -11.81
N LEU A 436 -16.80 -18.91 -10.69
CA LEU A 436 -15.42 -18.50 -10.39
C LEU A 436 -14.41 -19.11 -11.35
N GLN A 437 -14.63 -20.33 -11.85
CA GLN A 437 -13.81 -20.92 -12.92
C GLN A 437 -13.97 -20.16 -14.23
N THR A 438 -15.18 -19.70 -14.57
CA THR A 438 -15.38 -18.79 -15.70
C THR A 438 -14.62 -17.49 -15.50
N VAL A 439 -14.64 -16.88 -14.31
CA VAL A 439 -13.81 -15.69 -14.01
C VAL A 439 -12.32 -15.98 -14.28
N LEU A 440 -11.82 -17.14 -13.87
CA LEU A 440 -10.41 -17.53 -14.09
C LEU A 440 -10.06 -17.74 -15.56
N GLN A 441 -11.02 -18.14 -16.40
CA GLN A 441 -10.82 -18.26 -17.85
C GLN A 441 -10.85 -16.88 -18.52
N GLU A 442 -11.84 -16.06 -18.17
CA GLU A 442 -11.99 -14.71 -18.71
C GLU A 442 -10.81 -13.80 -18.36
N VAL A 443 -10.26 -13.90 -17.14
CA VAL A 443 -9.11 -13.10 -16.71
C VAL A 443 -7.84 -13.43 -17.49
N ASP A 444 -7.67 -14.70 -17.88
CA ASP A 444 -6.54 -15.09 -18.74
C ASP A 444 -6.74 -14.58 -20.17
N ILE A 445 -7.97 -14.61 -20.70
CA ILE A 445 -8.33 -14.08 -22.03
C ILE A 445 -8.12 -12.56 -22.09
N ASP A 446 -8.55 -11.84 -21.06
CA ASP A 446 -8.51 -10.38 -21.01
C ASP A 446 -7.13 -9.80 -20.66
N SER A 447 -6.19 -10.65 -20.22
CA SER A 447 -4.88 -10.24 -19.69
C SER A 447 -3.98 -9.50 -20.68
N THR A 448 -4.25 -9.58 -22.00
CA THR A 448 -3.42 -8.96 -23.03
C THR A 448 -3.84 -7.53 -23.36
N ASP A 449 -5.14 -7.29 -23.53
CA ASP A 449 -5.65 -6.05 -24.14
C ASP A 449 -6.70 -5.33 -23.29
N ASN A 450 -7.26 -6.00 -22.28
CA ASN A 450 -8.38 -5.48 -21.50
C ASN A 450 -8.03 -5.24 -20.02
N LEU A 451 -6.96 -5.87 -19.53
CA LEU A 451 -6.48 -5.74 -18.15
C LEU A 451 -5.01 -5.35 -18.13
N THR A 452 -4.66 -4.44 -17.22
CA THR A 452 -3.28 -4.28 -16.75
C THR A 452 -2.86 -5.46 -15.88
N SER A 453 -1.56 -5.60 -15.63
CA SER A 453 -1.01 -6.62 -14.72
C SER A 453 -1.60 -6.54 -13.31
N GLU A 454 -2.00 -5.35 -12.89
CA GLU A 454 -2.55 -5.05 -11.58
C GLU A 454 -3.95 -5.66 -11.43
N ALA A 455 -4.84 -5.35 -12.37
CA ALA A 455 -6.19 -5.92 -12.40
C ALA A 455 -6.13 -7.45 -12.56
N TYR A 456 -5.24 -7.93 -13.43
CA TYR A 456 -5.02 -9.37 -13.61
C TYR A 456 -4.68 -10.05 -12.28
N ALA A 457 -3.66 -9.58 -11.57
CA ALA A 457 -3.21 -10.17 -10.31
C ALA A 457 -4.29 -10.12 -9.22
N LEU A 458 -5.01 -8.99 -9.11
CA LEU A 458 -6.09 -8.84 -8.14
C LEU A 458 -7.23 -9.83 -8.40
N ILE A 459 -7.69 -9.95 -9.65
CA ILE A 459 -8.81 -10.81 -10.01
C ILE A 459 -8.38 -12.27 -9.96
N LYS A 460 -7.27 -12.64 -10.62
CA LYS A 460 -6.80 -14.02 -10.75
C LYS A 460 -6.51 -14.65 -9.39
N TYR A 461 -5.54 -14.10 -8.66
CA TYR A 461 -4.99 -14.77 -7.49
C TYR A 461 -5.95 -14.79 -6.29
N ASN A 462 -6.76 -13.73 -6.12
CA ASN A 462 -7.81 -13.76 -5.10
C ASN A 462 -8.94 -14.73 -5.49
N THR A 463 -9.32 -14.83 -6.77
CA THR A 463 -10.33 -15.80 -7.21
C THR A 463 -9.87 -17.24 -7.02
N GLU A 464 -8.61 -17.56 -7.36
CA GLU A 464 -8.00 -18.87 -7.08
C GLU A 464 -8.02 -19.20 -5.60
N TYR A 465 -7.69 -18.21 -4.75
CA TYR A 465 -7.75 -18.39 -3.31
C TYR A 465 -9.17 -18.70 -2.83
N LEU A 466 -10.17 -17.92 -3.24
CA LEU A 466 -11.57 -18.19 -2.89
C LEU A 466 -12.00 -19.59 -3.34
N LEU A 467 -11.69 -19.96 -4.59
CA LEU A 467 -12.02 -21.27 -5.15
C LEU A 467 -11.38 -22.42 -4.34
N SER A 468 -10.16 -22.23 -3.83
CA SER A 468 -9.48 -23.21 -2.97
C SER A 468 -10.14 -23.41 -1.60
N LYS A 469 -10.97 -22.46 -1.16
CA LYS A 469 -11.68 -22.50 0.13
C LYS A 469 -13.10 -23.03 0.03
N LEU A 470 -13.65 -23.12 -1.19
CA LEU A 470 -14.91 -23.80 -1.43
C LEU A 470 -14.65 -25.31 -1.52
N SER A 471 -15.55 -26.14 -1.00
CA SER A 471 -15.50 -27.61 -1.18
C SER A 471 -15.36 -27.96 -2.66
N GLU A 472 -14.60 -28.99 -3.03
CA GLU A 472 -14.49 -29.40 -4.44
C GLU A 472 -15.85 -29.77 -5.05
N GLN A 473 -15.97 -29.60 -6.38
CA GLN A 473 -17.20 -29.93 -7.09
C GLN A 473 -17.45 -31.44 -6.93
N SER A 474 -18.45 -31.76 -6.11
CA SER A 474 -18.81 -33.15 -5.86
C SER A 474 -19.66 -33.66 -7.01
N VAL A 475 -19.36 -34.88 -7.46
CA VAL A 475 -20.23 -35.59 -8.41
C VAL A 475 -21.64 -35.69 -7.79
N LEU A 476 -22.66 -35.50 -8.62
CA LEU A 476 -24.05 -35.64 -8.18
C LEU A 476 -24.28 -37.08 -7.70
N ASP A 477 -24.53 -37.23 -6.41
CA ASP A 477 -24.69 -38.54 -5.77
C ASP A 477 -25.71 -38.45 -4.63
N ILE A 478 -26.34 -39.57 -4.30
CA ILE A 478 -27.22 -39.72 -3.15
C ILE A 478 -26.69 -40.80 -2.20
N SER A 479 -26.42 -40.41 -0.96
CA SER A 479 -25.82 -41.29 0.04
C SER A 479 -26.85 -41.88 1.00
N SER A 480 -27.95 -41.18 1.25
CA SER A 480 -29.04 -41.71 2.07
C SER A 480 -30.40 -41.04 1.79
N ILE A 481 -31.46 -41.78 2.07
CA ILE A 481 -32.84 -41.27 2.10
C ILE A 481 -33.45 -41.55 3.47
N ASN A 482 -34.24 -40.61 3.98
CA ASN A 482 -34.87 -40.74 5.28
C ASN A 482 -36.27 -40.14 5.29
N PRO A 483 -37.34 -40.93 5.55
CA PRO A 483 -37.33 -42.37 5.82
C PRO A 483 -36.90 -43.20 4.60
N ALA A 484 -36.44 -44.44 4.84
CA ALA A 484 -36.07 -45.39 3.78
C ALA A 484 -37.07 -46.55 3.61
N MET A 485 -38.01 -46.71 4.55
CA MET A 485 -39.03 -47.76 4.51
C MET A 485 -40.36 -47.28 5.11
N SER A 486 -41.48 -47.79 4.62
CA SER A 486 -42.78 -47.68 5.29
C SER A 486 -43.62 -48.94 5.15
N LEU A 487 -44.71 -48.98 5.91
CA LEU A 487 -45.83 -49.86 5.61
C LEU A 487 -46.66 -49.30 4.45
N VAL A 488 -47.42 -50.16 3.78
CA VAL A 488 -48.41 -49.76 2.76
C VAL A 488 -49.42 -48.75 3.33
N ASN A 489 -49.76 -47.72 2.54
CA ASN A 489 -50.69 -46.64 2.87
C ASN A 489 -50.34 -45.84 4.15
N PRO A 490 -49.11 -45.30 4.29
CA PRO A 490 -48.72 -44.51 5.46
C PRO A 490 -49.19 -43.03 5.38
N GLY A 491 -49.88 -42.63 4.32
CA GLY A 491 -50.16 -41.21 4.03
C GLY A 491 -48.96 -40.50 3.39
N ALA A 492 -49.12 -39.21 3.09
CA ALA A 492 -48.06 -38.39 2.53
C ALA A 492 -47.02 -38.00 3.61
N PHE A 493 -45.76 -37.87 3.21
CA PHE A 493 -44.68 -37.50 4.11
C PHE A 493 -43.54 -36.80 3.38
N THR A 494 -42.69 -36.11 4.14
CA THR A 494 -41.46 -35.51 3.61
C THR A 494 -40.29 -36.47 3.79
N MET A 495 -39.57 -36.72 2.70
CA MET A 495 -38.33 -37.48 2.68
C MET A 495 -37.14 -36.53 2.58
N ALA A 496 -36.22 -36.61 3.53
CA ALA A 496 -34.91 -35.98 3.40
C ALA A 496 -34.02 -36.87 2.53
N VAL A 497 -33.44 -36.30 1.49
CA VAL A 497 -32.44 -36.94 0.62
C VAL A 497 -31.11 -36.27 0.91
N LYS A 498 -30.12 -37.06 1.33
CA LYS A 498 -28.75 -36.59 1.58
C LYS A 498 -27.81 -37.14 0.54
N GLY A 499 -26.81 -36.35 0.18
CA GLY A 499 -25.90 -36.67 -0.90
C GLY A 499 -24.90 -35.56 -1.13
N THR A 500 -24.47 -35.43 -2.37
CA THR A 500 -23.52 -34.42 -2.82
C THR A 500 -23.92 -33.93 -4.21
N GLY A 501 -23.40 -32.78 -4.63
CA GLY A 501 -23.65 -32.25 -5.97
C GLY A 501 -25.01 -31.57 -6.15
N PHE A 502 -25.84 -31.42 -5.11
CA PHE A 502 -27.18 -30.83 -5.27
C PHE A 502 -27.11 -29.34 -5.60
N THR A 503 -28.08 -28.87 -6.37
CA THR A 503 -28.27 -27.46 -6.72
C THR A 503 -29.72 -27.06 -6.51
N THR A 504 -30.02 -25.76 -6.66
CA THR A 504 -31.40 -25.25 -6.61
C THR A 504 -32.30 -25.82 -7.70
N ASN A 505 -31.73 -26.38 -8.78
CA ASN A 505 -32.47 -27.05 -9.86
C ASN A 505 -32.69 -28.55 -9.59
N SER A 506 -32.16 -29.10 -8.48
CA SER A 506 -32.27 -30.52 -8.19
C SER A 506 -33.70 -30.95 -7.86
N VAL A 507 -34.15 -32.01 -8.52
CA VAL A 507 -35.46 -32.65 -8.36
C VAL A 507 -35.29 -34.12 -7.99
N VAL A 508 -35.96 -34.54 -6.91
CA VAL A 508 -36.04 -35.94 -6.50
C VAL A 508 -37.09 -36.66 -7.34
N TYR A 509 -36.70 -37.79 -7.92
CA TYR A 509 -37.58 -38.71 -8.62
C TYR A 509 -37.87 -39.92 -7.74
N PHE A 510 -39.15 -40.24 -7.58
CA PHE A 510 -39.63 -41.41 -6.84
C PHE A 510 -40.35 -42.35 -7.81
N ASN A 511 -39.78 -43.53 -8.02
CA ASN A 511 -40.27 -44.53 -8.98
C ASN A 511 -40.54 -43.94 -10.37
N GLY A 512 -39.58 -43.14 -10.87
CA GLY A 512 -39.64 -42.48 -12.18
C GLY A 512 -40.47 -41.20 -12.23
N ASN A 513 -41.19 -40.83 -11.16
CA ASN A 513 -42.01 -39.61 -11.12
C ASN A 513 -41.31 -38.50 -10.33
N ALA A 514 -41.24 -37.30 -10.91
CA ALA A 514 -40.74 -36.12 -10.21
C ALA A 514 -41.61 -35.78 -8.99
N ARG A 515 -40.96 -35.39 -7.89
CA ARG A 515 -41.63 -34.97 -6.65
C ARG A 515 -41.26 -33.53 -6.32
N ALA A 516 -42.19 -32.83 -5.67
CA ALA A 516 -41.95 -31.47 -5.20
C ALA A 516 -40.75 -31.50 -4.25
N THR A 517 -39.68 -30.83 -4.66
CA THR A 517 -38.37 -30.88 -4.02
C THR A 517 -37.99 -29.48 -3.53
N THR A 518 -37.53 -29.38 -2.29
CA THR A 518 -37.01 -28.16 -1.69
C THR A 518 -35.51 -28.35 -1.47
N PHE A 519 -34.70 -27.51 -2.12
CA PHE A 519 -33.27 -27.43 -1.88
C PHE A 519 -32.98 -26.84 -0.51
N VAL A 520 -32.12 -27.50 0.28
CA VAL A 520 -31.71 -27.03 1.62
C VAL A 520 -30.22 -26.65 1.58
N SER A 521 -29.38 -27.51 1.03
CA SER A 521 -27.96 -27.29 0.79
C SER A 521 -27.47 -28.17 -0.36
N ASP A 522 -26.23 -27.97 -0.80
CA ASP A 522 -25.53 -28.83 -1.76
C ASP A 522 -25.43 -30.33 -1.34
N SER A 523 -25.82 -30.66 -0.11
CA SER A 523 -25.84 -32.01 0.45
C SER A 523 -27.20 -32.48 0.96
N THR A 524 -28.24 -31.64 0.93
CA THR A 524 -29.57 -31.97 1.46
C THR A 524 -30.71 -31.43 0.61
N LEU A 525 -31.64 -32.31 0.25
CA LEU A 525 -32.93 -31.99 -0.36
C LEU A 525 -34.07 -32.52 0.53
N ASN A 526 -35.24 -31.88 0.45
CA ASN A 526 -36.49 -32.41 0.99
C ASN A 526 -37.48 -32.67 -0.13
N ALA A 527 -38.01 -33.88 -0.24
CA ALA A 527 -39.01 -34.27 -1.24
C ALA A 527 -40.36 -34.62 -0.60
N GLN A 528 -41.46 -34.12 -1.15
CA GLN A 528 -42.80 -34.54 -0.74
C GLN A 528 -43.21 -35.83 -1.45
N ILE A 529 -43.35 -36.91 -0.69
CA ILE A 529 -43.83 -38.20 -1.17
C ILE A 529 -45.34 -38.28 -0.93
N LEU A 530 -46.10 -38.59 -1.98
CA LEU A 530 -47.55 -38.61 -1.95
C LEU A 530 -48.07 -39.94 -1.41
N SER A 531 -49.28 -39.95 -0.85
CA SER A 531 -49.92 -41.18 -0.37
C SER A 531 -50.11 -42.23 -1.48
N THR A 532 -50.31 -41.79 -2.72
CA THR A 532 -50.43 -42.63 -3.91
C THR A 532 -49.14 -43.33 -4.30
N ASP A 533 -47.98 -42.84 -3.85
CA ASP A 533 -46.67 -43.40 -4.21
C ASP A 533 -46.35 -44.68 -3.46
N VAL A 534 -46.99 -44.84 -2.30
CA VAL A 534 -46.67 -45.84 -1.28
C VAL A 534 -47.91 -46.67 -0.92
N ASN A 535 -48.83 -46.83 -1.88
CA ASN A 535 -50.10 -47.55 -1.73
C ASN A 535 -50.02 -49.06 -2.05
N ALA A 536 -48.88 -49.53 -2.55
CA ALA A 536 -48.60 -50.93 -2.83
C ALA A 536 -47.25 -51.34 -2.23
N ALA A 537 -47.09 -52.62 -1.91
CA ALA A 537 -45.81 -53.13 -1.45
C ALA A 537 -44.84 -53.29 -2.64
N GLY A 538 -43.58 -52.92 -2.46
CA GLY A 538 -42.58 -52.94 -3.52
C GLY A 538 -41.28 -52.22 -3.17
N ASN A 539 -40.33 -52.30 -4.08
CA ASN A 539 -39.08 -51.53 -4.05
C ASN A 539 -39.22 -50.35 -5.02
N TYR A 540 -39.07 -49.14 -4.52
CA TYR A 540 -39.27 -47.90 -5.26
C TYR A 540 -37.92 -47.21 -5.43
N PRO A 541 -37.39 -47.11 -6.66
CA PRO A 541 -36.12 -46.43 -6.90
C PRO A 541 -36.28 -44.93 -6.66
N VAL A 542 -35.30 -44.34 -5.98
CA VAL A 542 -35.21 -42.92 -5.66
C VAL A 542 -33.88 -42.41 -6.17
N TRP A 543 -33.89 -41.34 -6.95
CA TRP A 543 -32.70 -40.70 -7.53
C TRP A 543 -32.95 -39.20 -7.70
N VAL A 544 -31.90 -38.43 -7.96
CA VAL A 544 -31.94 -36.97 -8.14
C VAL A 544 -31.48 -36.61 -9.54
N ASN A 545 -32.18 -35.68 -10.18
CA ASN A 545 -31.71 -35.00 -11.40
C ASN A 545 -31.40 -33.54 -11.05
N ASP A 546 -30.27 -32.99 -11.49
CA ASP A 546 -29.92 -31.58 -11.27
C ASP A 546 -30.24 -30.64 -12.45
N GLY A 547 -30.93 -31.14 -13.47
CA GLY A 547 -31.17 -30.49 -14.76
C GLY A 547 -30.21 -30.93 -15.87
N THR A 548 -29.10 -31.59 -15.52
CA THR A 548 -28.05 -32.02 -16.47
C THR A 548 -27.66 -33.49 -16.31
N THR A 549 -27.53 -33.98 -15.08
CA THR A 549 -27.07 -35.31 -14.74
C THR A 549 -28.02 -36.00 -13.76
N ASN A 550 -27.93 -37.32 -13.68
CA ASN A 550 -28.65 -38.14 -12.70
C ASN A 550 -27.67 -38.64 -11.65
N SER A 551 -28.09 -38.67 -10.38
CA SER A 551 -27.39 -39.35 -9.32
C SER A 551 -27.46 -40.88 -9.47
N ASP A 552 -26.74 -41.57 -8.59
CA ASP A 552 -27.03 -42.97 -8.28
C ASP A 552 -28.46 -43.16 -7.75
N THR A 553 -28.89 -44.41 -7.63
CA THR A 553 -30.25 -44.77 -7.19
C THR A 553 -30.23 -45.47 -5.84
N LEU A 554 -31.01 -44.95 -4.89
CA LEU A 554 -31.33 -45.63 -3.64
C LEU A 554 -32.72 -46.27 -3.72
N VAL A 555 -33.01 -47.21 -2.83
CA VAL A 555 -34.30 -47.93 -2.82
C VAL A 555 -35.09 -47.58 -1.58
N TYR A 556 -36.27 -46.99 -1.78
CA TYR A 556 -37.29 -46.89 -0.75
C TYR A 556 -38.14 -48.16 -0.73
N LYS A 557 -38.33 -48.76 0.45
CA LYS A 557 -39.07 -50.03 0.57
C LYS A 557 -40.47 -49.80 1.14
N VAL A 558 -41.50 -50.19 0.41
CA VAL A 558 -42.87 -50.28 0.94
C VAL A 558 -43.19 -51.74 1.21
N VAL A 559 -43.55 -52.06 2.45
CA VAL A 559 -43.80 -53.45 2.87
C VAL A 559 -45.19 -53.62 3.47
N SER A 560 -45.80 -54.79 3.30
CA SER A 560 -47.06 -55.13 3.97
C SER A 560 -46.85 -55.39 5.48
N THR A 561 -45.68 -55.93 5.83
CA THR A 561 -45.22 -56.19 7.19
C THR A 561 -43.75 -55.83 7.34
N LEU A 562 -43.36 -55.23 8.46
CA LEU A 562 -41.95 -54.88 8.68
C LEU A 562 -41.07 -56.14 8.79
N PRO A 563 -39.89 -56.18 8.14
CA PRO A 563 -38.97 -57.31 8.23
C PRO A 563 -38.47 -57.58 9.64
N GLN A 564 -38.18 -56.51 10.38
CA GLN A 564 -37.78 -56.55 11.79
C GLN A 564 -38.68 -55.62 12.62
N PRO A 565 -38.87 -55.90 13.92
CA PRO A 565 -39.76 -55.12 14.75
C PRO A 565 -39.20 -53.73 15.07
N VAL A 566 -40.10 -52.74 15.15
CA VAL A 566 -39.86 -51.48 15.85
C VAL A 566 -40.57 -51.57 17.19
N ARG A 567 -39.82 -51.44 18.30
CA ARG A 567 -40.32 -51.64 19.66
C ARG A 567 -40.39 -50.31 20.41
N PRO A 568 -41.52 -49.97 21.04
CA PRO A 568 -41.57 -48.88 21.99
C PRO A 568 -40.88 -49.30 23.30
N VAL A 569 -40.24 -48.38 23.99
CA VAL A 569 -39.57 -48.63 25.27
C VAL A 569 -39.92 -47.50 26.24
N LEU A 570 -40.44 -47.86 27.42
CA LEU A 570 -40.52 -46.94 28.55
C LEU A 570 -39.17 -46.98 29.26
N GLU A 571 -38.52 -45.83 29.36
CA GLU A 571 -37.23 -45.72 30.06
C GLU A 571 -37.47 -45.61 31.56
N CYS A 572 -38.35 -44.69 31.95
CA CYS A 572 -38.68 -44.41 33.33
C CYS A 572 -39.87 -43.45 33.44
N VAL A 573 -40.41 -43.33 34.67
CA VAL A 573 -41.45 -42.36 35.02
C VAL A 573 -40.94 -41.43 36.14
N ARG A 574 -41.11 -40.13 35.98
CA ARG A 574 -40.80 -39.13 37.02
C ARG A 574 -42.10 -38.66 37.68
N ASN A 575 -42.16 -38.70 39.00
CA ASN A 575 -43.22 -38.04 39.78
C ASN A 575 -42.91 -36.53 39.85
N ASN A 576 -43.86 -35.69 39.49
CA ASN A 576 -43.66 -34.24 39.45
C ASN A 576 -43.96 -33.55 40.80
N GLY A 577 -44.43 -34.29 41.81
CA GLY A 577 -44.70 -33.78 43.17
C GLY A 577 -46.07 -33.10 43.35
N ASP A 578 -46.83 -32.94 42.27
CA ASP A 578 -48.14 -32.29 42.22
C ASP A 578 -49.30 -33.26 41.92
N GLY A 579 -49.03 -34.57 41.97
CA GLY A 579 -49.97 -35.62 41.56
C GLY A 579 -49.93 -35.97 40.07
N THR A 580 -49.09 -35.30 39.28
CA THR A 580 -48.82 -35.65 37.88
C THR A 580 -47.49 -36.38 37.71
N TYR A 581 -47.33 -37.03 36.55
CA TYR A 581 -46.16 -37.82 36.21
C TYR A 581 -45.68 -37.49 34.80
N THR A 582 -44.37 -37.61 34.57
CA THR A 582 -43.74 -37.49 33.24
C THR A 582 -43.17 -38.85 32.83
N ALA A 583 -43.67 -39.45 31.75
CA ALA A 583 -43.11 -40.68 31.18
C ALA A 583 -42.06 -40.37 30.12
N PHE A 584 -40.91 -41.03 30.19
CA PHE A 584 -39.82 -40.90 29.21
C PHE A 584 -39.81 -42.13 28.30
N PHE A 585 -40.06 -41.92 27.01
CA PHE A 585 -40.12 -43.01 26.03
C PHE A 585 -38.93 -42.96 25.07
N GLY A 586 -38.40 -44.13 24.76
CA GLY A 586 -37.48 -44.37 23.65
C GLY A 586 -38.00 -45.51 22.77
N TYR A 587 -37.23 -45.91 21.77
CA TYR A 587 -37.59 -47.03 20.92
C TYR A 587 -36.36 -47.84 20.50
N LYS A 588 -36.59 -49.03 19.95
CA LYS A 588 -35.57 -49.81 19.24
C LYS A 588 -36.11 -50.19 17.86
N ASN A 589 -35.44 -49.76 16.81
CA ASN A 589 -35.69 -50.24 15.45
C ASN A 589 -34.65 -51.31 15.11
N ASP A 590 -35.07 -52.57 15.00
CA ASP A 590 -34.18 -53.67 14.61
C ASP A 590 -33.98 -53.76 13.08
N ASN A 591 -34.64 -52.91 12.28
CA ASN A 591 -34.38 -52.82 10.84
C ASN A 591 -33.07 -52.06 10.61
N SER A 592 -32.36 -52.42 9.53
CA SER A 592 -31.11 -51.76 9.13
C SER A 592 -31.32 -50.37 8.50
N VAL A 593 -32.56 -49.93 8.34
CA VAL A 593 -32.94 -48.67 7.69
C VAL A 593 -34.02 -47.94 8.51
N SER A 594 -34.15 -46.63 8.31
CA SER A 594 -35.17 -45.84 8.99
C SER A 594 -36.57 -46.20 8.49
N VAL A 595 -37.51 -46.32 9.43
CA VAL A 595 -38.89 -46.74 9.15
C VAL A 595 -39.86 -45.60 9.46
N TYR A 596 -40.74 -45.28 8.52
CA TYR A 596 -41.84 -44.34 8.70
C TYR A 596 -43.08 -45.06 9.20
N ILE A 597 -43.56 -44.66 10.38
CA ILE A 597 -44.83 -45.11 10.96
C ILE A 597 -45.57 -43.86 11.45
N PRO A 598 -46.52 -43.33 10.66
CA PRO A 598 -47.27 -42.12 11.00
C PRO A 598 -48.12 -42.37 12.26
N VAL A 599 -48.52 -41.28 12.93
CA VAL A 599 -49.50 -41.38 14.02
C VAL A 599 -50.79 -42.00 13.50
N GLY A 600 -51.29 -43.00 14.21
CA GLY A 600 -52.47 -43.76 13.82
C GLY A 600 -52.52 -45.10 14.55
N ASN A 601 -53.30 -46.06 14.05
CA ASN A 601 -53.52 -47.33 14.75
C ASN A 601 -52.24 -48.12 15.07
N LYS A 602 -51.18 -47.93 14.28
CA LYS A 602 -49.86 -48.55 14.46
C LYS A 602 -48.86 -47.66 15.19
N ASN A 603 -49.21 -46.45 15.59
CA ASN A 603 -48.36 -45.54 16.37
C ASN A 603 -49.25 -44.57 17.16
N LYS A 604 -49.80 -45.03 18.28
CA LYS A 604 -50.78 -44.29 19.08
C LYS A 604 -50.59 -44.44 20.57
N PHE A 605 -51.05 -43.44 21.31
CA PHE A 605 -51.27 -43.54 22.74
C PHE A 605 -52.71 -43.94 23.10
N THR A 606 -52.86 -44.60 24.24
CA THR A 606 -54.14 -44.87 24.90
C THR A 606 -53.97 -44.63 26.40
N PRO A 607 -54.89 -43.89 27.07
CA PRO A 607 -56.09 -43.24 26.53
C PRO A 607 -55.78 -42.04 25.60
N THR A 608 -56.80 -41.58 24.88
CA THR A 608 -56.72 -40.45 23.95
C THR A 608 -56.21 -39.16 24.63
N PRO A 609 -55.61 -38.21 23.87
CA PRO A 609 -55.38 -38.22 22.43
C PRO A 609 -54.35 -39.27 21.96
N GLN A 610 -54.51 -39.72 20.71
CA GLN A 610 -53.60 -40.69 20.10
C GLN A 610 -52.22 -40.09 19.81
N ASP A 611 -52.18 -38.80 19.45
CA ASP A 611 -50.95 -38.03 19.23
C ASP A 611 -50.60 -37.31 20.54
N ARG A 612 -49.39 -37.57 21.03
CA ARG A 612 -48.80 -36.94 22.21
C ARG A 612 -47.34 -36.56 21.94
N GLY A 613 -46.96 -36.37 20.67
CA GLY A 613 -45.61 -36.00 20.28
C GLY A 613 -44.67 -37.18 20.01
N GLN A 614 -45.20 -38.38 19.78
CA GLN A 614 -44.37 -39.52 19.39
C GLN A 614 -43.68 -39.31 18.03
N PRO A 615 -42.47 -39.89 17.83
CA PRO A 615 -41.80 -39.89 16.54
C PRO A 615 -42.64 -40.54 15.44
N ARG A 616 -42.43 -40.08 14.20
CA ARG A 616 -43.02 -40.68 12.98
C ARG A 616 -41.97 -41.40 12.13
N VAL A 617 -40.71 -41.03 12.26
CA VAL A 617 -39.56 -41.68 11.64
C VAL A 617 -38.74 -42.34 12.74
N PHE A 618 -38.43 -43.62 12.56
CA PHE A 618 -37.71 -44.44 13.53
C PHE A 618 -36.36 -44.85 12.92
N GLU A 619 -35.28 -44.21 13.35
CA GLU A 619 -33.92 -44.51 12.91
C GLU A 619 -33.45 -45.90 13.37
N PRO A 620 -32.55 -46.58 12.65
CA PRO A 620 -31.99 -47.87 13.07
C PRO A 620 -31.39 -47.83 14.49
N GLY A 621 -31.47 -48.95 15.19
CA GLY A 621 -30.83 -49.12 16.50
C GLY A 621 -31.70 -48.69 17.68
N ARG A 622 -31.06 -48.51 18.84
CA ARG A 622 -31.70 -48.18 20.12
C ARG A 622 -31.59 -46.69 20.40
N HIS A 623 -32.72 -46.04 20.59
CA HIS A 623 -32.83 -44.60 20.85
C HIS A 623 -33.50 -44.36 22.20
N TYR A 624 -32.77 -43.78 23.15
CA TYR A 624 -33.22 -43.61 24.53
C TYR A 624 -33.87 -42.24 24.76
N LYS A 625 -34.92 -42.19 25.59
CA LYS A 625 -35.56 -40.93 26.06
C LYS A 625 -35.85 -39.92 24.93
N VAL A 626 -36.33 -40.41 23.78
CA VAL A 626 -36.56 -39.62 22.55
C VAL A 626 -37.63 -38.57 22.73
N PHE A 627 -38.65 -38.83 23.54
CA PHE A 627 -39.71 -37.87 23.84
C PHE A 627 -40.34 -38.16 25.21
N THR A 628 -41.10 -37.19 25.71
CA THR A 628 -41.76 -37.27 27.02
C THR A 628 -43.25 -37.03 26.91
N VAL A 629 -44.03 -37.66 27.79
CA VAL A 629 -45.48 -37.45 27.87
C VAL A 629 -45.89 -37.22 29.34
N ASN A 630 -46.55 -36.09 29.59
CA ASN A 630 -47.17 -35.81 30.88
C ASN A 630 -48.51 -36.56 31.00
N PHE A 631 -48.75 -37.16 32.17
CA PHE A 631 -49.95 -37.95 32.45
C PHE A 631 -50.30 -37.97 33.94
N ASN A 632 -51.45 -38.53 34.28
CA ASN A 632 -52.03 -38.49 35.64
C ASN A 632 -51.67 -39.71 36.52
N GLY A 633 -50.68 -40.52 36.12
CA GLY A 633 -50.29 -41.74 36.84
C GLY A 633 -51.09 -43.00 36.48
N SER A 634 -52.24 -42.88 35.79
CA SER A 634 -52.96 -44.04 35.24
C SER A 634 -52.20 -44.68 34.07
N ASN A 635 -52.57 -45.91 33.67
CA ASN A 635 -51.91 -46.60 32.56
C ASN A 635 -51.96 -45.77 31.27
N LEU A 636 -50.79 -45.37 30.80
CA LEU A 636 -50.54 -44.72 29.52
C LEU A 636 -49.79 -45.71 28.61
N VAL A 637 -50.46 -46.19 27.57
CA VAL A 637 -49.95 -47.23 26.68
C VAL A 637 -49.55 -46.63 25.34
N TRP A 638 -48.27 -46.71 24.97
CA TRP A 638 -47.80 -46.43 23.62
C TRP A 638 -47.83 -47.72 22.79
N THR A 639 -48.67 -47.75 21.75
CA THR A 639 -48.71 -48.83 20.77
C THR A 639 -47.90 -48.46 19.55
N LEU A 640 -46.89 -49.26 19.22
CA LEU A 640 -46.04 -49.11 18.04
C LEU A 640 -45.96 -50.44 17.27
N ASN A 641 -46.53 -50.46 16.07
CA ASN A 641 -46.67 -51.59 15.16
C ASN A 641 -47.07 -52.92 15.85
N GLY A 642 -48.12 -52.86 16.66
CA GLY A 642 -48.65 -54.04 17.38
C GLY A 642 -47.92 -54.39 18.68
N ARG A 643 -46.86 -53.67 19.04
CA ARG A 643 -46.17 -53.79 20.34
C ARG A 643 -46.56 -52.64 21.24
N THR A 644 -46.51 -52.86 22.54
CA THR A 644 -46.88 -51.84 23.53
C THR A 644 -45.78 -51.60 24.55
N SER A 645 -45.74 -50.37 25.06
CA SER A 645 -45.01 -50.01 26.27
C SER A 645 -45.94 -49.19 27.16
N THR A 646 -46.04 -49.55 28.44
CA THR A 646 -47.02 -48.97 29.37
C THR A 646 -46.31 -48.22 30.48
N ALA A 647 -46.64 -46.93 30.64
CA ALA A 647 -46.26 -46.12 31.78
C ALA A 647 -47.41 -46.04 32.80
N SER A 648 -47.06 -46.03 34.07
CA SER A 648 -47.97 -45.85 35.21
C SER A 648 -47.20 -45.26 36.39
N SER A 649 -47.90 -44.83 37.44
CA SER A 649 -47.28 -44.41 38.70
C SER A 649 -46.43 -45.49 39.36
N ASN A 650 -46.64 -46.76 38.99
CA ASN A 650 -45.90 -47.92 39.53
C ASN A 650 -44.73 -48.36 38.62
N SER A 651 -44.51 -47.67 37.51
CA SER A 651 -43.38 -47.95 36.61
C SER A 651 -42.06 -47.54 37.25
N ALA A 652 -40.95 -48.08 36.75
CA ALA A 652 -39.62 -47.77 37.28
C ALA A 652 -39.36 -46.24 37.33
N PRO A 653 -38.94 -45.69 38.48
CA PRO A 653 -38.69 -44.26 38.62
C PRO A 653 -37.47 -43.84 37.79
N CYS A 654 -37.45 -42.58 37.35
CA CYS A 654 -36.24 -42.03 36.75
C CYS A 654 -35.16 -41.83 37.81
N ASN A 655 -33.99 -42.45 37.59
CA ASN A 655 -32.77 -42.18 38.35
C ASN A 655 -32.20 -40.81 38.02
#